data_AF-A0A7L4FLG2-F1
#
_entry.id   AF-A0A7L4FLG2-F1
#
_cell.length_a   1.000
_cell.length_b   1.000
_cell.length_c   1.000
_cell.angle_alpha   90.00
_cell.angle_beta   90.00
_cell.angle_gamma   90.00
#
_symmetry.space_group_name_H-M   'P 1'
#
loop_
_entity.id
_entity.type
_entity.pdbx_description
1 polymer ?
#
loop_
_entity_poly.entity_id
_entity_poly.type
_entity_poly.pdbx_seq_one_letter_code
_entity_poly.pdbx_strand_id
1 'polypeptide(L)'
;QAGVFLQRGPLRIGSTYKKAVYTQYTNHLYDVAIDKPSWLGFLGPIIKGEVGDSIIIHLKNFASRNYTLHPHGVTYTKENEGALYPDNTQGLQKRDDGVEPGGQFTYRWDVTEDQGPAEGDADCVTRVYHSHIDAPRDVASGLVGPLIICRKDTMNKDGDKRFDAEFILMFSVMDENLSWYLEDNVRTYCSEPSKVDKDDEDFQESNKMHSINGYMYGYLPSLTMCVEDKVKWHLFGMGNEADIHSAYFHGQTLIERHHRVDTINLFPATFVDAVMIPRTPGEWLLSCQVNDHVQGGMQALFKVKDCRKSTTVHNESTKIRQYFIAAEEVIWNYGPSAMNHFTGQELIADSESHVFFEQSEMRIGGSYKKAIYKEYTDGSFTEHKKRLTEEAHLGLLGPVIKAEVGESIRVTFRNNASRPFSIQPHGVSYRKSDEGAWYGASSTGGPWTTSCKPSHVSPGATFTYEWNVPEDVGPTDQDPDCLTWLYYSAVDVVRDTSSGLVGPLLVCRKGALLPSGKQKNVNVEFFLLATVFDENLSWYLDDNILMFTLNPNKVEKDDEDFQESNKMHSINGYMYGNQPGLEMCKGSVVSWHLMGLGSEVDVHGIYFSENTFTAKGTRRDTANLFPHTFLTAIMKPDSEGVFEVLCLTTDHYTGGMKQNYKVKQCHWWNVDLSMYLHEKTYYIAAVEVEWDYSPNRTWEFERHQYHEESPGNPFLNKDDKFIGSKYRKVVYREYTDQTFSTPKHRAEEQQHLEIQGPLLMSNIGDKIIIVFKNLASRPYSIHAHGVKTDSSVVAVTNPGETKTYVWKIPARSSSERGDPHCIAWAYHSTVDIVKDTYSGLIGTLVVCHRHYLPSFQTKKKVQFALLFMVFDENESWYLDENIKTYSPNPHLVDKEDEEFLESNKMHAINGKVFGNLHGLTMRVGDQVSWYLMGMGNEIDIHTAHFHGHSFDYKQTGVYRADVFDLFPGTFQTVEMTPRNPGTWLLHCHVTDHIHAGMEATYTVLPKE
;
A
#
# COMPACT_ATOMS: atom_id res chain seq x y z
N GLN A 1 -23.04 -4.31 14.55
CA GLN A 1 -22.16 -4.25 13.36
C GLN A 1 -22.89 -4.73 12.11
N ALA A 2 -23.11 -6.04 11.86
CA ALA A 2 -23.77 -6.49 10.61
C ALA A 2 -25.15 -5.87 10.27
N GLY A 3 -25.90 -5.38 11.27
CA GLY A 3 -27.15 -4.65 11.04
C GLY A 3 -26.99 -3.35 10.26
N VAL A 4 -25.84 -2.67 10.35
CA VAL A 4 -25.57 -1.41 9.62
C VAL A 4 -25.65 -1.65 8.10
N PHE A 5 -24.97 -2.69 7.61
CA PHE A 5 -24.86 -2.98 6.17
C PHE A 5 -26.01 -3.86 5.64
N LEU A 6 -26.49 -4.83 6.42
CA LEU A 6 -27.38 -5.87 5.88
C LEU A 6 -28.86 -5.62 6.15
N GLN A 7 -29.20 -4.81 7.15
CA GLN A 7 -30.59 -4.63 7.58
C GLN A 7 -31.32 -3.61 6.70
N ARG A 8 -32.39 -4.07 6.07
CA ARG A 8 -33.30 -3.21 5.33
C ARG A 8 -34.10 -2.32 6.27
N GLY A 9 -34.32 -1.06 5.91
CA GLY A 9 -35.05 -0.10 6.73
C GLY A 9 -35.78 0.98 5.92
N PRO A 10 -36.40 1.96 6.60
CA PRO A 10 -37.06 3.09 5.92
C PRO A 10 -36.11 3.92 5.08
N LEU A 11 -34.89 4.11 5.57
CA LEU A 11 -33.82 4.93 4.97
C LEU A 11 -32.58 4.09 4.58
N ARG A 12 -32.69 2.76 4.54
CA ARG A 12 -31.56 1.84 4.31
C ARG A 12 -31.95 0.76 3.31
N ILE A 13 -31.11 0.55 2.30
CA ILE A 13 -31.35 -0.42 1.22
C ILE A 13 -31.25 -1.86 1.76
N GLY A 14 -30.24 -2.13 2.59
CA GLY A 14 -29.95 -3.45 3.15
C GLY A 14 -29.15 -4.31 2.17
N SER A 15 -29.18 -5.63 2.33
CA SER A 15 -28.25 -6.55 1.63
C SER A 15 -28.52 -6.86 0.14
N THR A 16 -29.44 -6.18 -0.55
CA THR A 16 -29.81 -6.52 -1.93
C THR A 16 -29.83 -5.30 -2.83
N TYR A 17 -28.98 -5.29 -3.85
CA TYR A 17 -28.81 -4.21 -4.81
C TYR A 17 -29.01 -4.71 -6.24
N LYS A 18 -29.54 -3.83 -7.10
CA LYS A 18 -29.57 -4.01 -8.55
C LYS A 18 -28.18 -3.70 -9.10
N LYS A 19 -27.64 -4.62 -9.89
CA LYS A 19 -26.30 -4.56 -10.49
C LYS A 19 -26.36 -4.92 -11.97
N ALA A 20 -25.40 -4.41 -12.76
CA ALA A 20 -25.10 -4.92 -14.10
C ALA A 20 -23.95 -5.92 -14.00
N VAL A 21 -24.11 -7.10 -14.63
CA VAL A 21 -23.12 -8.18 -14.54
C VAL A 21 -22.86 -8.80 -15.90
N TYR A 22 -21.61 -9.22 -16.14
CA TYR A 22 -21.28 -10.00 -17.33
C TYR A 22 -21.76 -11.44 -17.19
N THR A 23 -22.40 -11.96 -18.24
CA THR A 23 -22.90 -13.34 -18.31
C THR A 23 -22.40 -13.99 -19.59
N GLN A 24 -21.91 -15.22 -19.50
CA GLN A 24 -21.46 -15.99 -20.66
C GLN A 24 -22.64 -16.72 -21.32
N TYR A 25 -22.62 -16.77 -22.66
CA TYR A 25 -23.62 -17.47 -23.46
C TYR A 25 -22.95 -18.46 -24.41
N THR A 26 -23.67 -19.51 -24.80
CA THR A 26 -23.15 -20.56 -25.68
C THR A 26 -22.95 -20.12 -27.13
N ASN A 27 -23.71 -19.12 -27.60
CA ASN A 27 -23.72 -18.71 -28.99
C ASN A 27 -24.25 -17.27 -29.18
N HIS A 28 -24.16 -16.75 -30.41
CA HIS A 28 -24.51 -15.38 -30.80
C HIS A 28 -26.01 -15.01 -30.67
N LEU A 29 -26.90 -15.96 -30.39
CA LEU A 29 -28.31 -15.70 -30.13
C LEU A 29 -28.56 -15.25 -28.69
N TYR A 30 -27.60 -15.47 -27.78
CA TYR A 30 -27.69 -15.13 -26.35
C TYR A 30 -28.92 -15.74 -25.66
N ASP A 31 -29.26 -16.98 -26.02
CA ASP A 31 -30.46 -17.70 -25.54
C ASP A 31 -30.17 -18.64 -24.37
N VAL A 32 -28.98 -19.25 -24.34
CA VAL A 32 -28.55 -20.18 -23.30
C VAL A 32 -27.31 -19.64 -22.58
N ALA A 33 -27.49 -19.26 -21.32
CA ALA A 33 -26.41 -18.83 -20.42
C ALA A 33 -25.59 -20.03 -19.92
N ILE A 34 -24.29 -19.81 -19.69
CA ILE A 34 -23.38 -20.79 -19.10
C ILE A 34 -23.25 -20.49 -17.61
N ASP A 35 -23.45 -21.51 -16.78
CA ASP A 35 -23.37 -21.37 -15.33
C ASP A 35 -21.93 -21.08 -14.88
N LYS A 36 -21.78 -20.09 -13.99
CA LYS A 36 -20.52 -19.75 -13.34
C LYS A 36 -20.28 -20.66 -12.14
N PRO A 37 -19.01 -20.94 -11.78
CA PRO A 37 -18.70 -21.53 -10.47
C PRO A 37 -19.30 -20.69 -9.35
N SER A 38 -19.89 -21.31 -8.33
CA SER A 38 -20.61 -20.57 -7.28
C SER A 38 -19.72 -19.63 -6.47
N TRP A 39 -18.43 -19.96 -6.32
CA TRP A 39 -17.45 -19.12 -5.64
C TRP A 39 -17.10 -17.84 -6.42
N LEU A 40 -17.43 -17.76 -7.72
CA LEU A 40 -17.10 -16.60 -8.56
C LEU A 40 -18.03 -15.39 -8.30
N GLY A 41 -19.18 -15.63 -7.65
CA GLY A 41 -20.14 -14.58 -7.29
C GLY A 41 -20.63 -13.76 -8.48
N PHE A 42 -20.65 -12.43 -8.32
CA PHE A 42 -21.16 -11.56 -9.38
C PHE A 42 -20.15 -11.34 -10.51
N LEU A 43 -18.87 -11.64 -10.31
CA LEU A 43 -17.81 -11.42 -11.31
C LEU A 43 -18.18 -12.02 -12.67
N GLY A 44 -17.70 -11.38 -13.73
CA GLY A 44 -17.84 -11.86 -15.08
C GLY A 44 -17.24 -13.26 -15.30
N PRO A 45 -17.58 -13.92 -16.42
CA PRO A 45 -17.01 -15.21 -16.76
C PRO A 45 -15.48 -15.17 -16.89
N ILE A 46 -14.85 -16.31 -16.61
CA ILE A 46 -13.39 -16.43 -16.69
C ILE A 46 -12.99 -16.51 -18.15
N ILE A 47 -12.26 -15.50 -18.62
CA ILE A 47 -11.64 -15.51 -19.95
C ILE A 47 -10.20 -15.99 -19.79
N LYS A 48 -9.77 -16.94 -20.64
CA LYS A 48 -8.40 -17.44 -20.66
C LYS A 48 -7.81 -17.34 -22.07
N GLY A 49 -6.51 -17.08 -22.18
CA GLY A 49 -5.78 -17.10 -23.44
C GLY A 49 -4.30 -17.41 -23.25
N GLU A 50 -3.70 -18.08 -24.23
CA GLU A 50 -2.25 -18.33 -24.27
C GLU A 50 -1.54 -17.32 -25.16
N VAL A 51 -0.25 -17.10 -24.91
CA VAL A 51 0.62 -16.37 -25.84
C VAL A 51 0.54 -16.96 -27.25
N GLY A 52 0.07 -16.15 -28.19
CA GLY A 52 -0.20 -16.51 -29.58
C GLY A 52 -1.68 -16.58 -29.95
N ASP A 53 -2.59 -16.57 -28.96
CA ASP A 53 -4.03 -16.60 -29.19
C ASP A 53 -4.59 -15.24 -29.62
N SER A 54 -5.70 -15.29 -30.36
CA SER A 54 -6.59 -14.14 -30.58
C SER A 54 -7.93 -14.42 -29.90
N ILE A 55 -8.23 -13.66 -28.85
CA ILE A 55 -9.48 -13.72 -28.11
C ILE A 55 -10.51 -12.84 -28.82
N ILE A 56 -11.59 -13.45 -29.33
CA ILE A 56 -12.70 -12.75 -30.00
C ILE A 56 -13.92 -12.79 -29.08
N ILE A 57 -14.39 -11.62 -28.66
CA ILE A 57 -15.50 -11.50 -27.71
C ILE A 57 -16.67 -10.78 -28.36
N HIS A 58 -17.80 -11.47 -28.42
CA HIS A 58 -19.05 -10.89 -28.89
C HIS A 58 -19.85 -10.35 -27.70
N LEU A 59 -19.79 -9.04 -27.46
CA LEU A 59 -20.56 -8.37 -26.42
C LEU A 59 -21.93 -7.97 -26.98
N LYS A 60 -22.97 -8.21 -26.20
CA LYS A 60 -24.30 -7.61 -26.40
C LYS A 60 -24.77 -6.97 -25.11
N ASN A 61 -25.19 -5.71 -25.19
CA ASN A 61 -25.61 -4.97 -24.02
C ASN A 61 -27.12 -5.12 -23.81
N PHE A 62 -27.53 -5.83 -22.76
CA PHE A 62 -28.93 -5.98 -22.36
C PHE A 62 -29.34 -5.02 -21.23
N ALA A 63 -28.42 -4.19 -20.75
CA ALA A 63 -28.68 -3.24 -19.68
C ALA A 63 -29.39 -1.97 -20.21
N SER A 64 -29.73 -1.07 -19.31
CA SER A 64 -30.48 0.16 -19.61
C SER A 64 -29.59 1.35 -20.01
N ARG A 65 -28.27 1.19 -20.05
CA ARG A 65 -27.31 2.26 -20.35
C ARG A 65 -26.11 1.73 -21.13
N ASN A 66 -25.32 2.63 -21.71
CA ASN A 66 -24.11 2.30 -22.44
C ASN A 66 -23.07 1.66 -21.52
N TYR A 67 -22.40 0.62 -22.03
CA TYR A 67 -21.30 -0.06 -21.36
C TYR A 67 -20.28 -0.56 -22.40
N THR A 68 -19.11 -0.98 -21.96
CA THR A 68 -18.02 -1.45 -22.83
C THR A 68 -17.36 -2.71 -22.28
N LEU A 69 -16.22 -3.09 -22.85
CA LEU A 69 -15.35 -4.15 -22.36
C LEU A 69 -13.89 -3.77 -22.62
N HIS A 70 -13.17 -3.42 -21.57
CA HIS A 70 -11.77 -3.02 -21.59
C HIS A 70 -10.90 -4.09 -20.90
N PRO A 71 -9.88 -4.64 -21.56
CA PRO A 71 -9.03 -5.68 -20.99
C PRO A 71 -7.70 -5.16 -20.45
N HIS A 72 -7.15 -5.87 -19.46
CA HIS A 72 -5.78 -5.71 -18.97
C HIS A 72 -4.88 -6.82 -19.52
N GLY A 73 -3.61 -6.53 -19.77
CA GLY A 73 -2.58 -7.52 -20.12
C GLY A 73 -2.75 -8.22 -21.48
N VAL A 74 -3.32 -7.55 -22.48
CA VAL A 74 -3.44 -8.04 -23.86
C VAL A 74 -3.23 -6.91 -24.87
N THR A 75 -2.89 -7.28 -26.10
CA THR A 75 -2.71 -6.31 -27.19
C THR A 75 -4.06 -6.06 -27.87
N TYR A 76 -4.39 -4.79 -28.07
CA TYR A 76 -5.55 -4.34 -28.82
C TYR A 76 -5.22 -3.08 -29.63
N THR A 77 -5.98 -2.88 -30.70
CA THR A 77 -5.99 -1.61 -31.45
C THR A 77 -6.94 -0.62 -30.78
N LYS A 78 -6.85 0.66 -31.11
CA LYS A 78 -7.80 1.69 -30.65
C LYS A 78 -9.27 1.43 -30.94
N GLU A 79 -9.60 0.59 -31.93
CA GLU A 79 -10.98 0.16 -32.25
C GLU A 79 -11.43 -1.10 -31.47
N ASN A 80 -10.60 -1.61 -30.55
CA ASN A 80 -10.84 -2.82 -29.75
C ASN A 80 -10.50 -2.61 -28.27
N GLU A 81 -10.35 -1.37 -27.83
CA GLU A 81 -9.94 -1.00 -26.48
C GLU A 81 -11.12 -0.96 -25.52
N GLY A 82 -12.26 -0.43 -25.97
CA GLY A 82 -13.46 -0.33 -25.17
C GLY A 82 -13.38 0.70 -24.04
N ALA A 83 -12.71 1.83 -24.24
CA ALA A 83 -12.55 2.86 -23.22
C ALA A 83 -12.71 4.26 -23.80
N LEU A 84 -13.70 5.00 -23.30
CA LEU A 84 -14.05 6.32 -23.84
C LEU A 84 -13.23 7.44 -23.21
N TYR A 85 -12.27 8.00 -23.95
CA TYR A 85 -11.55 9.20 -23.53
C TYR A 85 -11.08 10.02 -24.75
N PRO A 86 -10.62 11.28 -24.57
CA PRO A 86 -10.10 12.10 -25.66
C PRO A 86 -8.74 11.57 -26.13
N ASP A 87 -8.77 10.78 -27.20
CA ASP A 87 -7.64 10.01 -27.76
C ASP A 87 -7.36 10.34 -29.23
N ASN A 88 -7.99 11.40 -29.75
CA ASN A 88 -7.94 11.84 -31.15
C ASN A 88 -8.47 10.82 -32.19
N THR A 89 -9.23 9.81 -31.78
CA THR A 89 -9.87 8.86 -32.70
C THR A 89 -11.28 9.31 -33.08
N GLN A 90 -11.78 8.85 -34.25
CA GLN A 90 -13.11 9.22 -34.77
C GLN A 90 -13.79 8.05 -35.51
N GLY A 91 -15.11 8.14 -35.64
CA GLY A 91 -15.89 7.27 -36.52
C GLY A 91 -15.88 5.80 -36.08
N LEU A 92 -15.27 4.92 -36.89
CA LEU A 92 -15.25 3.47 -36.63
C LEU A 92 -14.45 3.13 -35.37
N GLN A 93 -13.42 3.91 -35.04
CA GLN A 93 -12.53 3.71 -33.89
C GLN A 93 -13.14 4.13 -32.54
N LYS A 94 -14.40 4.62 -32.54
CA LYS A 94 -15.15 5.00 -31.33
C LYS A 94 -16.34 4.09 -31.06
N ARG A 95 -16.51 3.01 -31.85
CA ARG A 95 -17.66 2.08 -31.71
C ARG A 95 -17.48 1.08 -30.57
N ASP A 96 -16.25 0.78 -30.21
CA ASP A 96 -15.88 -0.05 -29.07
C ASP A 96 -16.05 0.69 -27.74
N ASP A 97 -15.83 2.00 -27.77
CA ASP A 97 -15.89 2.92 -26.62
C ASP A 97 -17.30 3.13 -26.05
N GLY A 98 -18.35 2.59 -26.66
CA GLY A 98 -19.70 2.66 -26.09
C GLY A 98 -20.71 1.78 -26.81
N VAL A 99 -21.08 0.66 -26.19
CA VAL A 99 -22.12 -0.22 -26.70
C VAL A 99 -23.48 0.18 -26.10
N GLU A 100 -24.34 0.76 -26.92
CA GLU A 100 -25.68 1.20 -26.52
C GLU A 100 -26.59 0.04 -26.07
N PRO A 101 -27.65 0.32 -25.27
CA PRO A 101 -28.68 -0.67 -24.93
C PRO A 101 -29.26 -1.39 -26.15
N GLY A 102 -29.23 -2.72 -26.14
CA GLY A 102 -29.64 -3.58 -27.26
C GLY A 102 -28.59 -3.70 -28.38
N GLY A 103 -27.54 -2.88 -28.34
CA GLY A 103 -26.42 -2.91 -29.27
C GLY A 103 -25.50 -4.11 -29.06
N GLN A 104 -24.66 -4.37 -30.07
CA GLN A 104 -23.67 -5.44 -30.05
C GLN A 104 -22.35 -4.94 -30.62
N PHE A 105 -21.25 -5.43 -30.07
CA PHE A 105 -19.91 -5.15 -30.55
C PHE A 105 -19.04 -6.41 -30.45
N THR A 106 -18.04 -6.52 -31.33
CA THR A 106 -17.08 -7.63 -31.29
C THR A 106 -15.70 -7.09 -31.04
N TYR A 107 -15.17 -7.39 -29.86
CA TYR A 107 -13.80 -7.06 -29.46
C TYR A 107 -12.84 -8.15 -29.93
N ARG A 108 -11.66 -7.73 -30.37
CA ARG A 108 -10.53 -8.61 -30.67
C ARG A 108 -9.32 -8.21 -29.85
N TRP A 109 -8.84 -9.15 -29.03
CA TRP A 109 -7.64 -8.98 -28.23
C TRP A 109 -6.63 -10.06 -28.62
N ASP A 110 -5.40 -9.65 -28.92
CA ASP A 110 -4.33 -10.56 -29.27
C ASP A 110 -3.39 -10.74 -28.07
N VAL A 111 -3.14 -11.98 -27.69
CA VAL A 111 -2.25 -12.30 -26.57
C VAL A 111 -0.83 -12.41 -27.11
N THR A 112 -0.12 -11.28 -27.15
CA THR A 112 1.25 -11.22 -27.66
C THR A 112 2.28 -11.56 -26.59
N GLU A 113 3.49 -11.94 -27.01
CA GLU A 113 4.58 -12.33 -26.10
C GLU A 113 4.99 -11.20 -25.15
N ASP A 114 4.82 -9.94 -25.55
CA ASP A 114 5.08 -8.74 -24.76
C ASP A 114 3.95 -8.38 -23.77
N GLN A 115 2.83 -9.10 -23.81
CA GLN A 115 1.69 -8.92 -22.90
C GLN A 115 1.51 -10.13 -21.97
N GLY A 116 1.93 -11.32 -22.41
CA GLY A 116 1.91 -12.53 -21.60
C GLY A 116 2.95 -12.55 -20.47
N PRO A 117 2.97 -13.60 -19.64
CA PRO A 117 3.87 -13.70 -18.49
C PRO A 117 5.36 -13.52 -18.86
N ALA A 118 6.10 -12.73 -18.09
CA ALA A 118 7.55 -12.62 -18.19
C ALA A 118 8.26 -13.86 -17.59
N GLU A 119 9.60 -13.90 -17.68
CA GLU A 119 10.40 -15.06 -17.27
C GLU A 119 10.20 -15.45 -15.80
N GLY A 120 10.13 -14.48 -14.89
CA GLY A 120 9.93 -14.69 -13.45
C GLY A 120 8.47 -14.88 -13.04
N ASP A 121 7.51 -14.59 -13.92
CA ASP A 121 6.09 -14.81 -13.64
C ASP A 121 5.74 -16.30 -13.65
N ALA A 122 4.65 -16.63 -12.96
CA ALA A 122 4.02 -17.94 -13.08
C ALA A 122 3.60 -18.24 -14.54
N ASP A 123 3.32 -19.50 -14.85
CA ASP A 123 2.88 -19.91 -16.18
C ASP A 123 1.59 -19.19 -16.62
N CYS A 124 0.73 -18.82 -15.67
CA CYS A 124 -0.47 -18.04 -15.88
C CYS A 124 -0.53 -16.89 -14.86
N VAL A 125 -0.80 -15.68 -15.35
CA VAL A 125 -0.92 -14.46 -14.53
C VAL A 125 -2.36 -13.96 -14.50
N THR A 126 -2.72 -13.33 -13.39
CA THR A 126 -4.03 -12.69 -13.20
C THR A 126 -4.05 -11.33 -13.92
N ARG A 127 -5.11 -11.09 -14.70
CA ARG A 127 -5.53 -9.80 -15.24
C ARG A 127 -7.04 -9.69 -15.07
N VAL A 128 -7.59 -8.54 -15.44
CA VAL A 128 -9.04 -8.29 -15.39
C VAL A 128 -9.53 -7.70 -16.70
N TYR A 129 -10.84 -7.66 -16.84
CA TYR A 129 -11.52 -6.83 -17.80
C TYR A 129 -12.71 -6.16 -17.11
N HIS A 130 -13.05 -4.95 -17.51
CA HIS A 130 -14.18 -4.20 -16.94
C HIS A 130 -14.79 -3.23 -17.96
N SER A 131 -15.98 -2.69 -17.69
CA SER A 131 -16.52 -1.60 -18.50
C SER A 131 -15.79 -0.29 -18.17
N HIS A 132 -15.68 0.61 -19.15
CA HIS A 132 -14.81 1.78 -19.10
C HIS A 132 -15.43 3.01 -19.80
N ILE A 133 -16.75 3.21 -19.64
CA ILE A 133 -17.37 4.52 -19.93
C ILE A 133 -16.96 5.50 -18.84
N ASP A 134 -17.34 5.14 -17.62
CA ASP A 134 -16.88 5.72 -16.36
C ASP A 134 -16.48 4.51 -15.52
N ALA A 135 -15.20 4.15 -15.57
CA ALA A 135 -14.73 2.88 -15.04
C ALA A 135 -15.10 2.70 -13.55
N PRO A 136 -14.91 3.70 -12.66
CA PRO A 136 -15.36 3.58 -11.28
C PRO A 136 -16.84 3.24 -11.12
N ARG A 137 -17.73 4.02 -11.75
CA ARG A 137 -19.20 3.81 -11.61
C ARG A 137 -19.66 2.52 -12.27
N ASP A 138 -19.04 2.15 -13.39
CA ASP A 138 -19.34 0.90 -14.12
C ASP A 138 -18.92 -0.33 -13.30
N VAL A 139 -17.75 -0.28 -12.64
CA VAL A 139 -17.24 -1.33 -11.76
C VAL A 139 -18.07 -1.42 -10.48
N ALA A 140 -18.38 -0.30 -9.82
CA ALA A 140 -19.28 -0.22 -8.68
C ALA A 140 -20.67 -0.81 -9.00
N SER A 141 -21.13 -0.64 -10.24
CA SER A 141 -22.36 -1.24 -10.74
C SER A 141 -22.28 -2.77 -10.97
N GLY A 142 -21.08 -3.36 -10.95
CA GLY A 142 -20.83 -4.81 -11.02
C GLY A 142 -20.10 -5.32 -12.27
N LEU A 143 -19.67 -4.44 -13.19
CA LEU A 143 -19.09 -4.84 -14.48
C LEU A 143 -17.58 -5.05 -14.43
N VAL A 144 -17.16 -6.14 -13.79
CA VAL A 144 -15.76 -6.58 -13.71
C VAL A 144 -15.69 -8.11 -13.85
N GLY A 145 -14.65 -8.63 -14.50
CA GLY A 145 -14.40 -10.06 -14.61
C GLY A 145 -12.91 -10.38 -14.78
N PRO A 146 -12.51 -11.64 -14.54
CA PRO A 146 -11.11 -12.02 -14.60
C PRO A 146 -10.67 -12.46 -16.00
N LEU A 147 -9.45 -12.08 -16.36
CA LEU A 147 -8.74 -12.48 -17.57
C LEU A 147 -7.44 -13.18 -17.17
N ILE A 148 -7.28 -14.46 -17.51
CA ILE A 148 -6.08 -15.23 -17.17
C ILE A 148 -5.24 -15.42 -18.43
N ILE A 149 -4.04 -14.87 -18.41
CA ILE A 149 -3.10 -14.94 -19.54
C ILE A 149 -1.99 -15.91 -19.21
N CYS A 150 -1.81 -16.91 -20.07
CA CYS A 150 -0.88 -17.99 -19.87
C CYS A 150 0.24 -18.02 -20.92
N ARG A 151 1.37 -18.62 -20.58
CA ARG A 151 2.41 -18.96 -21.55
C ARG A 151 1.86 -19.97 -22.55
N LYS A 152 2.46 -20.00 -23.73
CA LYS A 152 2.09 -20.92 -24.81
C LYS A 152 2.24 -22.39 -24.37
N ASP A 153 1.30 -23.24 -24.79
CA ASP A 153 1.29 -24.70 -24.56
C ASP A 153 1.20 -25.11 -23.07
N THR A 154 0.56 -24.29 -22.23
CA THR A 154 0.35 -24.55 -20.79
C THR A 154 -1.08 -24.99 -20.45
N MET A 155 -2.08 -24.49 -21.17
CA MET A 155 -3.49 -24.85 -21.06
C MET A 155 -3.81 -26.14 -21.82
N ASN A 156 -4.54 -27.06 -21.19
CA ASN A 156 -5.27 -28.13 -21.88
C ASN A 156 -6.79 -27.87 -21.77
N LYS A 157 -7.61 -28.67 -22.48
CA LYS A 157 -9.08 -28.52 -22.53
C LYS A 157 -9.80 -28.41 -21.17
N ASP A 158 -9.16 -28.81 -20.08
CA ASP A 158 -9.70 -28.82 -18.71
C ASP A 158 -8.95 -27.89 -17.72
N GLY A 159 -8.01 -27.05 -18.18
CA GLY A 159 -7.16 -26.17 -17.33
C GLY A 159 -5.66 -26.51 -17.35
N ASP A 160 -4.87 -25.88 -16.47
CA ASP A 160 -3.44 -26.20 -16.30
C ASP A 160 -3.31 -27.52 -15.50
N LYS A 161 -2.74 -28.57 -16.13
CA LYS A 161 -2.52 -29.88 -15.49
C LYS A 161 -1.62 -29.82 -14.25
N ARG A 162 -0.94 -28.70 -14.01
CA ARG A 162 -0.03 -28.52 -12.87
C ARG A 162 -0.75 -28.21 -11.56
N PHE A 163 -2.02 -27.77 -11.61
CA PHE A 163 -2.80 -27.41 -10.43
C PHE A 163 -4.02 -28.31 -10.28
N ASP A 164 -4.32 -28.68 -9.04
CA ASP A 164 -5.50 -29.50 -8.71
C ASP A 164 -6.77 -28.65 -8.62
N ALA A 165 -6.63 -27.36 -8.29
CA ALA A 165 -7.72 -26.40 -8.21
C ALA A 165 -7.24 -24.96 -8.49
N GLU A 166 -8.12 -24.14 -9.04
CA GLU A 166 -7.90 -22.72 -9.27
C GLU A 166 -9.10 -21.92 -8.71
N PHE A 167 -8.83 -20.86 -7.94
CA PHE A 167 -9.83 -19.96 -7.41
C PHE A 167 -9.51 -18.52 -7.79
N ILE A 168 -10.54 -17.73 -8.05
CA ILE A 168 -10.41 -16.30 -8.38
C ILE A 168 -11.21 -15.48 -7.37
N LEU A 169 -10.54 -14.58 -6.68
CA LEU A 169 -11.14 -13.72 -5.66
C LEU A 169 -10.82 -12.25 -5.92
N MET A 170 -11.86 -11.44 -5.88
CA MET A 170 -11.81 -9.99 -5.82
C MET A 170 -12.09 -9.54 -4.39
N PHE A 171 -11.18 -8.76 -3.82
CA PHE A 171 -11.39 -8.03 -2.57
C PHE A 171 -11.80 -6.61 -2.92
N SER A 172 -12.94 -6.16 -2.40
CA SER A 172 -13.48 -4.84 -2.72
C SER A 172 -14.47 -4.36 -1.67
N VAL A 173 -14.33 -3.11 -1.26
CA VAL A 173 -15.40 -2.31 -0.65
C VAL A 173 -16.29 -1.83 -1.77
N MET A 174 -17.33 -2.62 -2.07
CA MET A 174 -18.23 -2.33 -3.18
C MET A 174 -19.15 -1.17 -2.80
N ASP A 175 -18.78 0.04 -3.21
CA ASP A 175 -19.55 1.25 -2.94
C ASP A 175 -20.78 1.39 -3.87
N GLU A 176 -21.95 1.07 -3.34
CA GLU A 176 -23.20 1.18 -4.09
C GLU A 176 -23.70 2.64 -4.24
N ASN A 177 -23.08 3.61 -3.55
CA ASN A 177 -23.36 5.03 -3.76
C ASN A 177 -22.87 5.50 -5.15
N LEU A 178 -21.77 4.92 -5.64
CA LEU A 178 -21.23 5.20 -6.98
C LEU A 178 -21.96 4.45 -8.10
N SER A 179 -22.69 3.39 -7.75
CA SER A 179 -23.46 2.57 -8.69
C SER A 179 -24.43 3.40 -9.51
N TRP A 180 -24.51 3.12 -10.82
CA TRP A 180 -25.51 3.74 -11.71
C TRP A 180 -26.95 3.44 -11.30
N TYR A 181 -27.16 2.46 -10.41
CA TYR A 181 -28.46 1.99 -9.97
C TYR A 181 -28.86 2.46 -8.57
N LEU A 182 -28.13 3.41 -7.96
CA LEU A 182 -28.46 3.91 -6.62
C LEU A 182 -29.92 4.38 -6.51
N GLU A 183 -30.39 5.22 -7.43
CA GLU A 183 -31.79 5.70 -7.43
C GLU A 183 -32.82 4.57 -7.55
N ASP A 184 -32.52 3.60 -8.42
CA ASP A 184 -33.37 2.42 -8.60
C ASP A 184 -33.42 1.59 -7.32
N ASN A 185 -32.28 1.46 -6.62
CA ASN A 185 -32.15 0.72 -5.38
C ASN A 185 -32.89 1.43 -4.23
N VAL A 186 -32.70 2.74 -4.07
CA VAL A 186 -33.43 3.54 -3.07
C VAL A 186 -34.94 3.40 -3.28
N ARG A 187 -35.42 3.59 -4.51
CA ARG A 187 -36.86 3.49 -4.82
C ARG A 187 -37.43 2.08 -4.60
N THR A 188 -36.64 1.04 -4.82
CA THR A 188 -37.09 -0.36 -4.74
C THR A 188 -37.03 -0.91 -3.31
N TYR A 189 -35.98 -0.54 -2.56
CA TYR A 189 -35.65 -1.18 -1.31
C TYR A 189 -35.95 -0.31 -0.07
N CYS A 190 -35.78 1.00 -0.11
CA CYS A 190 -36.16 1.87 1.01
C CYS A 190 -37.68 1.99 1.12
N SER A 191 -38.26 1.87 2.32
CA SER A 191 -39.71 2.02 2.48
C SER A 191 -40.17 3.48 2.46
N GLU A 192 -39.27 4.43 2.73
CA GLU A 192 -39.53 5.88 2.67
C GLU A 192 -38.50 6.61 1.80
N PRO A 193 -38.42 6.31 0.48
CA PRO A 193 -37.33 6.77 -0.39
C PRO A 193 -37.24 8.30 -0.53
N SER A 194 -38.34 9.03 -0.33
CA SER A 194 -38.36 10.50 -0.41
C SER A 194 -37.72 11.20 0.80
N LYS A 195 -37.39 10.45 1.86
CA LYS A 195 -36.72 10.97 3.06
C LYS A 195 -35.26 10.55 3.14
N VAL A 196 -34.77 9.80 2.15
CA VAL A 196 -33.36 9.41 2.09
C VAL A 196 -32.58 10.65 1.69
N ASP A 197 -31.73 11.09 2.61
CA ASP A 197 -30.63 11.97 2.30
C ASP A 197 -29.46 11.11 1.81
N LYS A 198 -28.87 11.46 0.68
CA LYS A 198 -27.75 10.70 0.09
C LYS A 198 -26.40 11.20 0.57
N ASP A 199 -26.40 12.40 1.15
CA ASP A 199 -25.22 13.02 1.73
C ASP A 199 -25.07 12.65 3.22
N ASP A 200 -26.05 11.92 3.80
CA ASP A 200 -25.97 11.31 5.13
C ASP A 200 -24.87 10.25 5.17
N GLU A 201 -23.83 10.47 5.98
CA GLU A 201 -22.69 9.58 6.10
C GLU A 201 -23.09 8.15 6.50
N ASP A 202 -24.01 8.03 7.46
CA ASP A 202 -24.50 6.71 7.88
C ASP A 202 -25.26 5.98 6.74
N PHE A 203 -25.90 6.72 5.82
CA PHE A 203 -26.51 6.15 4.62
C PHE A 203 -25.44 5.67 3.65
N GLN A 204 -24.44 6.52 3.36
CA GLN A 204 -23.35 6.17 2.46
C GLN A 204 -22.58 4.95 2.98
N GLU A 205 -22.22 4.95 4.26
CA GLU A 205 -21.51 3.85 4.91
C GLU A 205 -22.31 2.55 4.86
N SER A 206 -23.64 2.61 5.06
CA SER A 206 -24.49 1.42 4.95
C SER A 206 -24.48 0.77 3.56
N ASN A 207 -24.06 1.50 2.53
CA ASN A 207 -23.97 1.06 1.15
C ASN A 207 -22.54 0.67 0.72
N LYS A 208 -21.54 0.77 1.60
CA LYS A 208 -20.17 0.31 1.37
C LYS A 208 -20.04 -1.18 1.73
N MET A 209 -20.16 -2.03 0.72
CA MET A 209 -20.27 -3.48 0.91
C MET A 209 -18.89 -4.16 0.90
N HIS A 210 -18.28 -4.30 2.08
CA HIS A 210 -16.98 -4.93 2.33
C HIS A 210 -16.97 -6.43 2.00
N SER A 211 -16.65 -6.79 0.75
CA SER A 211 -16.97 -8.11 0.20
C SER A 211 -15.81 -8.83 -0.48
N ILE A 212 -15.94 -10.16 -0.56
CA ILE A 212 -15.11 -11.04 -1.41
C ILE A 212 -16.03 -11.61 -2.50
N ASN A 213 -15.77 -11.26 -3.76
CA ASN A 213 -16.66 -11.58 -4.91
C ASN A 213 -18.13 -11.15 -4.73
N GLY A 214 -18.39 -10.13 -3.89
CA GLY A 214 -19.74 -9.68 -3.52
C GLY A 214 -20.41 -10.43 -2.38
N TYR A 215 -19.67 -11.28 -1.65
CA TYR A 215 -20.14 -11.93 -0.43
C TYR A 215 -19.47 -11.35 0.81
N MET A 216 -20.26 -11.16 1.86
CA MET A 216 -19.80 -10.64 3.16
C MET A 216 -20.03 -11.71 4.25
N TYR A 217 -19.46 -11.50 5.43
CA TYR A 217 -19.71 -12.26 6.67
C TYR A 217 -19.63 -13.79 6.53
N GLY A 218 -18.68 -14.30 5.74
CA GLY A 218 -18.42 -15.73 5.62
C GLY A 218 -19.30 -16.49 4.63
N TYR A 219 -20.17 -15.82 3.87
CA TYR A 219 -21.15 -16.47 3.00
C TYR A 219 -20.64 -16.92 1.63
N LEU A 220 -19.38 -16.65 1.28
CA LEU A 220 -18.78 -17.08 0.01
C LEU A 220 -18.80 -18.62 -0.09
N PRO A 221 -19.53 -19.22 -1.06
CA PRO A 221 -19.73 -20.66 -1.08
C PRO A 221 -18.64 -21.42 -1.83
N SER A 222 -18.49 -22.71 -1.52
CA SER A 222 -17.79 -23.71 -2.37
C SER A 222 -16.30 -23.50 -2.61
N LEU A 223 -15.58 -22.86 -1.69
CA LEU A 223 -14.12 -22.91 -1.64
C LEU A 223 -13.67 -24.23 -0.99
N THR A 224 -13.54 -25.30 -1.76
CA THR A 224 -13.17 -26.62 -1.26
C THR A 224 -11.99 -27.20 -2.02
N MET A 225 -11.00 -27.70 -1.29
CA MET A 225 -9.80 -28.35 -1.80
C MET A 225 -9.45 -29.57 -0.95
N CYS A 226 -8.51 -30.38 -1.41
CA CYS A 226 -7.98 -31.53 -0.70
C CYS A 226 -6.59 -31.23 -0.12
N VAL A 227 -6.24 -31.91 0.98
CA VAL A 227 -4.87 -31.94 1.48
C VAL A 227 -3.93 -32.43 0.36
N GLU A 228 -2.76 -31.80 0.24
CA GLU A 228 -1.79 -31.98 -0.85
C GLU A 228 -2.21 -31.45 -2.23
N ASP A 229 -3.36 -30.78 -2.38
CA ASP A 229 -3.69 -30.11 -3.64
C ASP A 229 -2.72 -28.96 -3.91
N LYS A 230 -2.22 -28.87 -5.13
CA LYS A 230 -1.55 -27.64 -5.58
C LYS A 230 -2.63 -26.67 -6.06
N VAL A 231 -2.93 -25.66 -5.25
CA VAL A 231 -4.01 -24.70 -5.49
C VAL A 231 -3.44 -23.38 -5.98
N LYS A 232 -3.99 -22.87 -7.10
CA LYS A 232 -3.68 -21.54 -7.61
C LYS A 232 -4.76 -20.55 -7.16
N TRP A 233 -4.33 -19.45 -6.56
CA TRP A 233 -5.19 -18.33 -6.20
C TRP A 233 -4.89 -17.16 -7.12
N HIS A 234 -5.89 -16.71 -7.86
CA HIS A 234 -5.87 -15.47 -8.63
C HIS A 234 -6.58 -14.41 -7.81
N LEU A 235 -5.85 -13.42 -7.33
CA LEU A 235 -6.35 -12.42 -6.41
C LEU A 235 -6.23 -11.04 -7.06
N PHE A 236 -7.25 -10.20 -6.86
CA PHE A 236 -7.15 -8.81 -7.24
C PHE A 236 -7.97 -7.90 -6.34
N GLY A 237 -7.50 -6.67 -6.17
CA GLY A 237 -8.23 -5.60 -5.49
C GLY A 237 -8.95 -4.71 -6.50
N MET A 238 -10.02 -4.05 -6.08
CA MET A 238 -10.76 -3.10 -6.92
C MET A 238 -11.55 -2.14 -6.03
N GLY A 239 -11.52 -0.84 -6.35
CA GLY A 239 -12.33 0.16 -5.65
C GLY A 239 -11.64 1.51 -5.47
N ASN A 240 -11.55 2.00 -4.23
CA ASN A 240 -11.20 3.36 -3.89
C ASN A 240 -10.07 3.46 -2.84
N GLU A 241 -9.89 4.63 -2.20
CA GLU A 241 -8.86 4.88 -1.19
C GLU A 241 -8.95 3.93 0.02
N ALA A 242 -10.18 3.60 0.44
CA ALA A 242 -10.45 2.59 1.47
C ALA A 242 -10.01 1.17 1.06
N ASP A 243 -9.80 0.88 -0.22
CA ASP A 243 -9.52 -0.47 -0.71
C ASP A 243 -8.06 -0.93 -0.51
N ILE A 244 -7.60 -0.88 0.74
CA ILE A 244 -6.37 -1.51 1.20
C ILE A 244 -6.75 -2.86 1.81
N HIS A 245 -6.39 -3.96 1.14
CA HIS A 245 -6.81 -5.29 1.58
C HIS A 245 -5.62 -6.15 1.97
N SER A 246 -5.66 -6.71 3.17
CA SER A 246 -4.67 -7.65 3.67
C SER A 246 -5.28 -9.05 3.77
N ALA A 247 -5.33 -9.77 2.65
CA ALA A 247 -5.97 -11.08 2.55
C ALA A 247 -5.16 -12.16 3.27
N TYR A 248 -5.60 -12.57 4.45
CA TYR A 248 -4.95 -13.57 5.29
C TYR A 248 -5.64 -14.94 5.22
N PHE A 249 -4.85 -15.96 4.86
CA PHE A 249 -5.31 -17.35 4.78
C PHE A 249 -4.95 -18.10 6.06
N HIS A 250 -5.89 -18.17 7.01
CA HIS A 250 -5.62 -18.72 8.34
C HIS A 250 -5.06 -20.15 8.28
N GLY A 251 -3.97 -20.37 9.01
CA GLY A 251 -3.31 -21.67 9.17
C GLY A 251 -2.67 -22.24 7.91
N GLN A 252 -2.62 -21.47 6.82
CA GLN A 252 -1.93 -21.84 5.58
C GLN A 252 -0.89 -20.78 5.23
N THR A 253 0.11 -21.17 4.45
CA THR A 253 1.04 -20.23 3.82
C THR A 253 0.93 -20.37 2.30
N LEU A 254 1.31 -19.31 1.60
CA LEU A 254 1.34 -19.24 0.15
C LEU A 254 2.75 -18.93 -0.33
N ILE A 255 2.94 -19.13 -1.62
CA ILE A 255 4.11 -18.66 -2.35
C ILE A 255 3.62 -17.63 -3.37
N GLU A 256 4.08 -16.40 -3.22
CA GLU A 256 3.86 -15.28 -4.13
C GLU A 256 5.22 -14.88 -4.71
N ARG A 257 5.39 -14.92 -6.04
CA ARG A 257 6.65 -14.54 -6.72
C ARG A 257 7.90 -15.16 -6.08
N HIS A 258 7.83 -16.46 -5.78
CA HIS A 258 8.87 -17.24 -5.11
C HIS A 258 9.16 -16.87 -3.65
N HIS A 259 8.39 -16.00 -3.02
CA HIS A 259 8.52 -15.63 -1.61
C HIS A 259 7.41 -16.26 -0.77
N ARG A 260 7.76 -16.69 0.45
CA ARG A 260 6.79 -17.20 1.42
C ARG A 260 5.97 -16.06 2.01
N VAL A 261 4.65 -16.16 1.91
CA VAL A 261 3.69 -15.20 2.49
C VAL A 261 2.54 -15.94 3.17
N ASP A 262 1.77 -15.26 4.01
CA ASP A 262 0.49 -15.76 4.55
C ASP A 262 -0.64 -14.72 4.39
N THR A 263 -0.27 -13.44 4.39
CA THR A 263 -1.07 -12.29 3.98
C THR A 263 -0.67 -11.83 2.58
N ILE A 264 -1.65 -11.46 1.74
CA ILE A 264 -1.44 -10.84 0.43
C ILE A 264 -2.13 -9.47 0.42
N ASN A 265 -1.37 -8.43 0.06
CA ASN A 265 -1.88 -7.08 -0.04
C ASN A 265 -2.49 -6.83 -1.42
N LEU A 266 -3.68 -6.24 -1.48
CA LEU A 266 -4.38 -5.90 -2.72
C LEU A 266 -4.91 -4.47 -2.61
N PHE A 267 -4.71 -3.69 -3.66
CA PHE A 267 -5.19 -2.31 -3.83
C PHE A 267 -6.02 -2.22 -5.12
N PRO A 268 -6.64 -1.08 -5.47
CA PRO A 268 -7.42 -0.96 -6.70
C PRO A 268 -6.62 -1.35 -7.95
N ALA A 269 -7.05 -2.42 -8.63
CA ALA A 269 -6.39 -3.06 -9.77
C ALA A 269 -4.99 -3.65 -9.51
N THR A 270 -4.64 -3.97 -8.26
CA THR A 270 -3.50 -4.85 -7.98
C THR A 270 -3.84 -6.28 -8.41
N PHE A 271 -2.99 -6.90 -9.23
CA PHE A 271 -3.19 -8.28 -9.69
C PHE A 271 -2.10 -9.21 -9.14
N VAL A 272 -2.52 -10.23 -8.40
CA VAL A 272 -1.63 -11.19 -7.77
C VAL A 272 -2.03 -12.61 -8.14
N ASP A 273 -1.01 -13.46 -8.24
CA ASP A 273 -1.19 -14.88 -8.32
C ASP A 273 -0.32 -15.58 -7.26
N ALA A 274 -0.93 -16.50 -6.52
CA ALA A 274 -0.28 -17.17 -5.40
C ALA A 274 -0.56 -18.68 -5.44
N VAL A 275 0.38 -19.46 -4.93
CA VAL A 275 0.26 -20.92 -4.88
C VAL A 275 0.22 -21.38 -3.44
N MET A 276 -0.77 -22.22 -3.13
CA MET A 276 -0.95 -22.84 -1.81
C MET A 276 -0.90 -24.36 -1.94
N ILE A 277 -0.32 -25.03 -0.95
CA ILE A 277 -0.45 -26.47 -0.75
C ILE A 277 -1.02 -26.68 0.66
N PRO A 278 -2.31 -27.01 0.80
CA PRO A 278 -2.94 -27.10 2.10
C PRO A 278 -2.54 -28.40 2.80
N ARG A 279 -2.16 -28.30 4.08
CA ARG A 279 -1.67 -29.46 4.87
C ARG A 279 -2.65 -29.98 5.90
N THR A 280 -3.38 -29.08 6.53
CA THR A 280 -4.19 -29.42 7.69
C THR A 280 -5.66 -29.47 7.30
N PRO A 281 -6.33 -30.64 7.40
CA PRO A 281 -7.74 -30.74 7.10
C PRO A 281 -8.56 -29.94 8.12
N GLY A 282 -9.60 -29.26 7.64
CA GLY A 282 -10.41 -28.36 8.46
C GLY A 282 -11.15 -27.32 7.63
N GLU A 283 -11.99 -26.55 8.31
CA GLU A 283 -12.59 -25.34 7.78
C GLU A 283 -11.82 -24.14 8.30
N TRP A 284 -11.36 -23.27 7.41
CA TRP A 284 -10.40 -22.21 7.66
C TRP A 284 -10.97 -20.87 7.26
N LEU A 285 -10.63 -19.83 8.03
CA LEU A 285 -11.01 -18.46 7.74
C LEU A 285 -10.10 -17.87 6.66
N LEU A 286 -10.71 -17.20 5.69
CA LEU A 286 -10.08 -16.24 4.80
C LEU A 286 -10.65 -14.88 5.17
N SER A 287 -9.82 -13.94 5.59
CA SER A 287 -10.28 -12.62 6.03
C SER A 287 -9.33 -11.54 5.53
N CYS A 288 -9.87 -10.35 5.24
CA CYS A 288 -9.05 -9.15 5.27
C CYS A 288 -8.59 -8.89 6.71
N GLN A 289 -7.39 -8.34 6.92
CA GLN A 289 -6.88 -8.00 8.27
C GLN A 289 -6.80 -6.48 8.52
N VAL A 290 -7.38 -5.67 7.64
CA VAL A 290 -7.63 -4.26 7.89
C VAL A 290 -8.81 -4.13 8.86
N ASN A 291 -8.63 -3.37 9.93
CA ASN A 291 -9.58 -3.31 11.05
C ASN A 291 -11.02 -3.05 10.60
N ASP A 292 -11.24 -2.02 9.80
CA ASP A 292 -12.57 -1.59 9.38
C ASP A 292 -13.20 -2.62 8.44
N HIS A 293 -12.40 -3.25 7.57
CA HIS A 293 -12.86 -4.32 6.67
C HIS A 293 -13.25 -5.58 7.44
N VAL A 294 -12.55 -5.92 8.52
CA VAL A 294 -12.91 -7.04 9.40
C VAL A 294 -14.28 -6.78 10.04
N GLN A 295 -14.49 -5.57 10.57
CA GLN A 295 -15.77 -5.17 11.19
C GLN A 295 -16.92 -5.06 10.16
N GLY A 296 -16.60 -4.59 8.96
CA GLY A 296 -17.46 -4.56 7.78
C GLY A 296 -17.82 -5.95 7.24
N GLY A 297 -17.12 -7.00 7.69
CA GLY A 297 -17.46 -8.39 7.40
C GLY A 297 -16.75 -8.96 6.17
N MET A 298 -15.60 -8.43 5.76
CA MET A 298 -14.82 -8.96 4.65
C MET A 298 -14.15 -10.31 5.00
N GLN A 299 -14.96 -11.36 5.00
CA GLN A 299 -14.62 -12.69 5.50
C GLN A 299 -15.26 -13.78 4.62
N ALA A 300 -14.55 -14.89 4.45
CA ALA A 300 -14.97 -16.09 3.76
C ALA A 300 -14.46 -17.34 4.50
N LEU A 301 -15.08 -18.50 4.26
CA LEU A 301 -14.58 -19.78 4.75
C LEU A 301 -14.14 -20.65 3.58
N PHE A 302 -13.01 -21.34 3.74
CA PHE A 302 -12.57 -22.38 2.81
C PHE A 302 -12.37 -23.71 3.54
N LYS A 303 -12.58 -24.81 2.81
CA LYS A 303 -12.59 -26.16 3.37
C LYS A 303 -11.49 -27.02 2.77
N VAL A 304 -10.61 -27.52 3.62
CA VAL A 304 -9.56 -28.48 3.27
C VAL A 304 -10.02 -29.88 3.71
N LYS A 305 -10.22 -30.78 2.75
CA LYS A 305 -10.66 -32.16 3.00
C LYS A 305 -9.49 -33.13 2.94
N ASP A 306 -9.52 -34.17 3.77
CA ASP A 306 -8.64 -35.32 3.58
C ASP A 306 -9.21 -36.20 2.46
N CYS A 307 -8.56 -36.15 1.29
CA CYS A 307 -8.93 -36.94 0.11
C CYS A 307 -8.03 -38.17 -0.08
N ARG A 308 -7.26 -38.56 0.96
CA ARG A 308 -6.36 -39.73 0.97
C ARG A 308 -5.29 -39.70 -0.12
N LYS A 309 -4.79 -38.51 -0.48
CA LYS A 309 -3.57 -38.36 -1.29
C LYS A 309 -2.35 -38.83 -0.48
N SER A 310 -1.30 -39.29 -1.16
CA SER A 310 -0.06 -39.72 -0.50
C SER A 310 0.60 -38.52 0.19
N THR A 311 0.52 -38.48 1.52
CA THR A 311 1.16 -37.42 2.32
C THR A 311 2.65 -37.67 2.46
N THR A 312 3.47 -36.66 2.24
CA THR A 312 4.86 -36.67 2.69
C THR A 312 4.85 -36.56 4.21
N VAL A 313 5.09 -37.67 4.90
CA VAL A 313 5.24 -37.67 6.37
C VAL A 313 6.52 -36.91 6.71
N HIS A 314 6.38 -35.65 7.10
CA HIS A 314 7.48 -34.92 7.72
C HIS A 314 7.66 -35.46 9.14
N ASN A 315 8.89 -35.90 9.45
CA ASN A 315 9.24 -36.41 10.79
C ASN A 315 8.84 -35.37 11.86
N GLU A 316 8.14 -35.82 12.90
CA GLU A 316 7.84 -35.00 14.08
C GLU A 316 9.15 -34.43 14.67
N SER A 317 9.11 -33.13 14.96
CA SER A 317 10.22 -32.35 15.51
C SER A 317 10.80 -32.98 16.78
N THR A 318 12.13 -33.10 16.84
CA THR A 318 12.82 -33.54 18.06
C THR A 318 13.16 -32.38 19.00
N LYS A 319 13.00 -31.12 18.58
CA LYS A 319 13.43 -29.94 19.34
C LYS A 319 12.28 -28.94 19.52
N ILE A 320 11.88 -28.76 20.77
CA ILE A 320 10.78 -27.89 21.17
C ILE A 320 11.36 -26.63 21.80
N ARG A 321 10.91 -25.46 21.34
CA ARG A 321 11.20 -24.17 21.96
C ARG A 321 10.05 -23.76 22.85
N GLN A 322 10.31 -23.74 24.14
CA GLN A 322 9.33 -23.41 25.16
C GLN A 322 9.37 -21.92 25.49
N TYR A 323 8.21 -21.28 25.49
CA TYR A 323 7.99 -19.92 25.94
C TYR A 323 6.91 -19.89 27.03
N PHE A 324 7.06 -18.98 27.99
CA PHE A 324 6.08 -18.69 29.03
C PHE A 324 5.70 -17.23 28.92
N ILE A 325 4.49 -16.95 28.44
CA ILE A 325 4.05 -15.59 28.12
C ILE A 325 2.78 -15.30 28.92
N ALA A 326 2.65 -14.11 29.49
CA ALA A 326 1.40 -13.66 30.08
C ALA A 326 0.92 -12.35 29.48
N ALA A 327 -0.39 -12.17 29.39
CA ALA A 327 -1.02 -10.88 29.14
C ALA A 327 -1.16 -10.14 30.48
N GLU A 328 -0.63 -8.93 30.56
CA GLU A 328 -0.66 -8.08 31.76
C GLU A 328 -1.11 -6.66 31.44
N GLU A 329 -1.83 -6.04 32.38
CA GLU A 329 -2.24 -4.64 32.27
C GLU A 329 -1.12 -3.72 32.77
N VAL A 330 -0.79 -2.69 31.99
CA VAL A 330 0.23 -1.68 32.30
C VAL A 330 -0.29 -0.30 31.97
N ILE A 331 0.28 0.74 32.60
CA ILE A 331 0.15 2.11 32.10
C ILE A 331 1.30 2.35 31.14
N TRP A 332 0.96 2.58 29.88
CA TRP A 332 1.89 2.88 28.80
C TRP A 332 1.94 4.39 28.57
N ASN A 333 3.14 4.95 28.45
CA ASN A 333 3.36 6.35 28.12
C ASN A 333 4.06 6.41 26.74
N TYR A 334 3.39 7.02 25.76
CA TYR A 334 3.89 7.13 24.39
C TYR A 334 5.06 8.11 24.23
N GLY A 335 5.20 9.06 25.16
CA GLY A 335 6.22 10.11 25.20
C GLY A 335 6.89 10.23 26.57
N PRO A 336 7.64 9.21 27.03
CA PRO A 336 8.19 9.15 28.38
C PRO A 336 9.14 10.30 28.75
N SER A 337 9.77 10.97 27.78
CA SER A 337 10.64 12.13 28.04
C SER A 337 9.87 13.45 28.21
N ALA A 338 8.57 13.46 27.89
CA ALA A 338 7.73 14.65 27.75
C ALA A 338 8.25 15.68 26.72
N MET A 339 9.20 15.30 25.86
CA MET A 339 9.83 16.16 24.87
C MET A 339 9.69 15.59 23.46
N ASN A 340 9.45 16.48 22.49
CA ASN A 340 9.68 16.21 21.08
C ASN A 340 11.18 16.33 20.80
N HIS A 341 11.85 15.20 20.55
CA HIS A 341 13.31 15.18 20.38
C HIS A 341 13.80 15.82 19.07
N PHE A 342 12.90 16.13 18.13
CA PHE A 342 13.22 16.77 16.85
C PHE A 342 13.14 18.29 16.95
N THR A 343 12.11 18.82 17.61
CA THR A 343 11.94 20.28 17.80
C THR A 343 12.60 20.81 19.07
N GLY A 344 12.86 19.92 20.05
CA GLY A 344 13.40 20.28 21.36
C GLY A 344 12.38 20.95 22.29
N GLN A 345 11.10 20.93 21.94
CA GLN A 345 9.99 21.50 22.71
C GLN A 345 9.29 20.42 23.55
N GLU A 346 8.56 20.85 24.58
CA GLU A 346 7.72 19.94 25.38
C GLU A 346 6.52 19.48 24.55
N LEU A 347 6.12 18.21 24.70
CA LEU A 347 5.04 17.61 23.88
C LEU A 347 3.69 18.33 24.03
N ILE A 348 3.46 18.96 25.18
CA ILE A 348 2.22 19.73 25.46
C ILE A 348 2.30 21.19 25.00
N ALA A 349 3.45 21.66 24.54
CA ALA A 349 3.65 23.05 24.08
C ALA A 349 3.94 23.13 22.58
N ASP A 350 4.45 22.04 22.01
CA ASP A 350 4.72 21.84 20.61
C ASP A 350 3.41 21.66 19.82
N SER A 351 3.23 22.44 18.75
CA SER A 351 1.95 22.53 18.04
C SER A 351 1.52 21.22 17.38
N GLU A 352 2.47 20.40 16.92
CA GLU A 352 2.18 19.10 16.31
C GLU A 352 1.74 18.09 17.37
N SER A 353 2.48 18.01 18.48
CA SER A 353 2.24 16.99 19.51
C SER A 353 1.16 17.36 20.53
N HIS A 354 0.78 18.64 20.65
CA HIS A 354 -0.23 19.10 21.60
C HIS A 354 -1.55 18.32 21.47
N VAL A 355 -2.01 18.06 20.24
CA VAL A 355 -3.29 17.38 19.97
C VAL A 355 -3.40 16.04 20.70
N PHE A 356 -2.32 15.25 20.70
CA PHE A 356 -2.27 13.89 21.25
C PHE A 356 -1.83 13.81 22.71
N PHE A 357 -1.08 14.81 23.19
CA PHE A 357 -0.47 14.78 24.53
C PHE A 357 -1.17 15.70 25.54
N GLU A 358 -2.05 16.60 25.10
CA GLU A 358 -2.85 17.44 25.99
C GLU A 358 -3.76 16.59 26.88
N GLN A 359 -3.62 16.79 28.19
CA GLN A 359 -4.51 16.20 29.19
C GLN A 359 -5.42 17.29 29.77
N SER A 360 -6.74 17.12 29.66
CA SER A 360 -7.71 18.16 30.03
C SER A 360 -8.97 17.60 30.71
N GLU A 361 -10.03 18.41 30.82
CA GLU A 361 -11.34 17.91 31.28
C GLU A 361 -11.94 16.85 30.35
N MET A 362 -11.62 16.91 29.05
CA MET A 362 -12.21 16.07 28.01
C MET A 362 -11.19 15.20 27.25
N ARG A 363 -9.87 15.42 27.45
CA ARG A 363 -8.80 14.66 26.77
C ARG A 363 -7.98 13.81 27.74
N ILE A 364 -7.62 12.60 27.31
CA ILE A 364 -6.87 11.60 28.10
C ILE A 364 -5.38 11.99 28.23
N GLY A 365 -4.78 12.50 27.16
CA GLY A 365 -3.35 12.83 27.07
C GLY A 365 -2.48 11.63 26.69
N GLY A 366 -1.17 11.71 26.91
CA GLY A 366 -0.20 10.74 26.34
C GLY A 366 -0.01 9.41 27.10
N SER A 367 -0.85 9.07 28.08
CA SER A 367 -0.69 7.85 28.91
C SER A 367 -1.98 7.05 29.01
N TYR A 368 -1.90 5.75 28.71
CA TYR A 368 -3.05 4.86 28.59
C TYR A 368 -2.81 3.54 29.32
N LYS A 369 -3.85 3.01 29.97
CA LYS A 369 -3.91 1.62 30.42
C LYS A 369 -4.05 0.72 29.19
N LYS A 370 -3.14 -0.26 29.08
CA LYS A 370 -3.01 -1.19 27.96
C LYS A 370 -2.79 -2.62 28.46
N ALA A 371 -3.03 -3.62 27.61
CA ALA A 371 -2.63 -5.01 27.85
C ALA A 371 -1.45 -5.37 26.96
N ILE A 372 -0.39 -5.93 27.55
CA ILE A 372 0.83 -6.31 26.82
C ILE A 372 1.25 -7.75 27.12
N TYR A 373 1.95 -8.37 26.17
CA TYR A 373 2.59 -9.67 26.38
C TYR A 373 3.93 -9.51 27.11
N LYS A 374 4.13 -10.25 28.20
CA LYS A 374 5.40 -10.33 28.92
C LYS A 374 5.92 -11.76 29.02
N GLU A 375 7.23 -11.92 28.91
CA GLU A 375 7.90 -13.21 29.06
C GLU A 375 8.27 -13.51 30.52
N TYR A 376 8.07 -14.76 30.91
CA TYR A 376 8.43 -15.31 32.21
C TYR A 376 9.49 -16.40 32.05
N THR A 377 10.22 -16.66 33.15
CA THR A 377 11.28 -17.68 33.17
C THR A 377 10.74 -19.10 33.09
N ASP A 378 9.57 -19.36 33.67
CA ASP A 378 8.93 -20.68 33.71
C ASP A 378 7.40 -20.61 33.89
N GLY A 379 6.76 -21.79 33.99
CA GLY A 379 5.31 -21.94 34.11
C GLY A 379 4.70 -21.57 35.46
N SER A 380 5.49 -21.12 36.43
CA SER A 380 4.97 -20.56 37.69
C SER A 380 4.43 -19.14 37.51
N PHE A 381 4.91 -18.42 36.49
CA PHE A 381 4.60 -17.01 36.23
C PHE A 381 4.89 -16.08 37.42
N THR A 382 5.97 -16.34 38.16
CA THR A 382 6.38 -15.48 39.31
C THR A 382 7.50 -14.51 38.98
N GLU A 383 8.46 -14.88 38.12
CA GLU A 383 9.61 -14.05 37.77
C GLU A 383 9.62 -13.70 36.28
N HIS A 384 9.62 -12.39 35.99
CA HIS A 384 9.77 -11.89 34.62
C HIS A 384 11.17 -12.18 34.09
N LYS A 385 11.24 -12.65 32.84
CA LYS A 385 12.51 -12.71 32.13
C LYS A 385 12.90 -11.30 31.75
N LYS A 386 14.03 -10.82 32.27
CA LYS A 386 14.52 -9.47 32.01
C LYS A 386 14.90 -9.33 30.54
N ARG A 387 14.36 -8.31 29.87
CA ARG A 387 14.79 -7.91 28.52
C ARG A 387 16.28 -7.57 28.53
N LEU A 388 16.98 -8.01 27.49
CA LEU A 388 18.37 -7.66 27.25
C LEU A 388 18.48 -6.20 26.83
N THR A 389 19.67 -5.62 26.96
CA THR A 389 19.93 -4.23 26.51
C THR A 389 19.67 -4.04 25.02
N GLU A 390 19.87 -5.08 24.22
CA GLU A 390 19.58 -5.10 22.79
C GLU A 390 18.08 -5.18 22.47
N GLU A 391 17.25 -5.65 23.41
CA GLU A 391 15.79 -5.75 23.29
C GLU A 391 15.08 -4.51 23.84
N ALA A 392 15.83 -3.50 24.29
CA ALA A 392 15.27 -2.26 24.83
C ALA A 392 14.35 -1.55 23.83
N HIS A 393 14.61 -1.71 22.53
CA HIS A 393 13.83 -1.10 21.46
C HIS A 393 12.43 -1.70 21.28
N LEU A 394 12.14 -2.90 21.81
CA LEU A 394 10.86 -3.60 21.62
C LEU A 394 9.66 -2.80 22.16
N GLY A 395 9.88 -1.89 23.11
CA GLY A 395 8.82 -1.02 23.63
C GLY A 395 7.60 -1.81 24.10
N LEU A 396 6.44 -1.50 23.51
CA LEU A 396 5.17 -2.13 23.83
C LEU A 396 5.08 -3.61 23.37
N LEU A 397 5.88 -4.01 22.39
CA LEU A 397 5.81 -5.34 21.79
C LEU A 397 6.06 -6.47 22.80
N GLY A 398 5.40 -7.59 22.57
CA GLY A 398 5.70 -8.85 23.26
C GLY A 398 7.13 -9.36 23.03
N PRO A 399 7.55 -10.40 23.76
CA PRO A 399 8.83 -11.05 23.53
C PRO A 399 8.94 -11.68 22.14
N VAL A 400 10.15 -11.75 21.61
CA VAL A 400 10.40 -12.33 20.29
C VAL A 400 10.33 -13.85 20.33
N ILE A 401 9.34 -14.44 19.64
CA ILE A 401 9.27 -15.89 19.42
C ILE A 401 10.14 -16.24 18.21
N LYS A 402 11.00 -17.23 18.31
CA LYS A 402 11.87 -17.65 17.19
C LYS A 402 11.89 -19.16 17.06
N ALA A 403 11.89 -19.67 15.84
CA ALA A 403 12.09 -21.09 15.57
C ALA A 403 12.78 -21.32 14.22
N GLU A 404 13.49 -22.44 14.11
CA GLU A 404 14.00 -22.94 12.84
C GLU A 404 13.05 -23.95 12.19
N VAL A 405 13.14 -24.09 10.87
CA VAL A 405 12.48 -25.17 10.14
C VAL A 405 12.84 -26.54 10.72
N GLY A 406 11.80 -27.31 11.04
CA GLY A 406 11.86 -28.63 11.69
C GLY A 406 11.76 -28.60 13.21
N GLU A 407 11.65 -27.42 13.84
CA GLU A 407 11.40 -27.26 15.27
C GLU A 407 9.89 -27.10 15.56
N SER A 408 9.51 -27.23 16.83
CA SER A 408 8.16 -26.90 17.31
C SER A 408 8.23 -25.79 18.36
N ILE A 409 7.22 -24.91 18.35
CA ILE A 409 7.06 -23.81 19.30
C ILE A 409 5.98 -24.23 20.30
N ARG A 410 6.29 -24.16 21.59
CA ARG A 410 5.31 -24.35 22.65
C ARG A 410 5.20 -23.09 23.49
N VAL A 411 4.02 -22.46 23.48
CA VAL A 411 3.76 -21.23 24.25
C VAL A 411 2.76 -21.54 25.35
N THR A 412 3.22 -21.54 26.60
CA THR A 412 2.33 -21.57 27.76
C THR A 412 1.90 -20.14 28.06
N PHE A 413 0.65 -19.83 27.74
CA PHE A 413 0.04 -18.52 27.90
C PHE A 413 -0.81 -18.46 29.17
N ARG A 414 -0.55 -17.48 30.03
CA ARG A 414 -1.40 -17.17 31.18
C ARG A 414 -2.04 -15.79 31.02
N ASN A 415 -3.35 -15.71 31.20
CA ASN A 415 -4.03 -14.43 31.16
C ASN A 415 -4.09 -13.81 32.56
N ASN A 416 -3.30 -12.77 32.82
CA ASN A 416 -3.35 -12.00 34.07
C ASN A 416 -4.14 -10.68 33.92
N ALA A 417 -4.71 -10.41 32.75
CA ALA A 417 -5.53 -9.23 32.48
C ALA A 417 -7.01 -9.47 32.82
N SER A 418 -7.81 -8.41 32.79
CA SER A 418 -9.23 -8.42 33.17
C SER A 418 -10.19 -8.96 32.08
N ARG A 419 -9.71 -9.10 30.84
CA ARG A 419 -10.49 -9.53 29.67
C ARG A 419 -9.99 -10.89 29.18
N PRO A 420 -10.84 -11.72 28.55
CA PRO A 420 -10.37 -12.92 27.87
C PRO A 420 -9.49 -12.55 26.67
N PHE A 421 -8.34 -13.21 26.54
CA PHE A 421 -7.38 -13.00 25.45
C PHE A 421 -6.89 -14.34 24.88
N SER A 422 -6.21 -14.30 23.75
CA SER A 422 -5.66 -15.48 23.09
C SER A 422 -4.25 -15.21 22.54
N ILE A 423 -3.66 -16.17 21.84
CA ILE A 423 -2.47 -15.97 21.00
C ILE A 423 -2.71 -16.69 19.66
N GLN A 424 -2.78 -15.90 18.60
CA GLN A 424 -2.88 -16.32 17.21
C GLN A 424 -1.56 -15.97 16.50
N PRO A 425 -0.84 -16.96 15.95
CA PRO A 425 0.40 -16.70 15.22
C PRO A 425 0.17 -16.52 13.71
N HIS A 426 1.05 -15.75 13.08
CA HIS A 426 1.30 -15.78 11.64
C HIS A 426 2.42 -16.77 11.29
N GLY A 427 2.46 -17.20 10.02
CA GLY A 427 3.61 -17.89 9.43
C GLY A 427 4.00 -19.26 10.01
N VAL A 428 3.14 -19.89 10.81
CA VAL A 428 3.40 -21.22 11.42
C VAL A 428 2.23 -22.17 11.21
N SER A 429 2.50 -23.48 11.29
CA SER A 429 1.47 -24.51 11.17
C SER A 429 0.89 -24.88 12.53
N TYR A 430 -0.43 -24.89 12.66
CA TYR A 430 -1.11 -25.26 13.90
C TYR A 430 -2.35 -26.10 13.64
N ARG A 431 -2.77 -26.85 14.68
CA ARG A 431 -4.01 -27.63 14.65
C ARG A 431 -5.18 -26.75 15.03
N LYS A 432 -6.40 -27.17 14.67
CA LYS A 432 -7.63 -26.50 15.11
C LYS A 432 -7.80 -26.42 16.63
N SER A 433 -7.17 -27.32 17.38
CA SER A 433 -7.14 -27.28 18.85
C SER A 433 -6.26 -26.17 19.43
N ASP A 434 -5.42 -25.55 18.62
CA ASP A 434 -4.39 -24.58 18.99
C ASP A 434 -4.58 -23.23 18.26
N GLU A 435 -5.71 -23.06 17.58
CA GLU A 435 -6.08 -21.82 16.87
C GLU A 435 -6.56 -20.76 17.88
N GLY A 436 -5.94 -19.58 17.83
CA GLY A 436 -6.23 -18.46 18.73
C GLY A 436 -7.43 -17.61 18.31
N ALA A 437 -7.88 -17.77 17.07
CA ALA A 437 -9.08 -17.11 16.53
C ALA A 437 -10.31 -18.03 16.61
N TRP A 438 -11.49 -17.46 16.88
CA TRP A 438 -12.76 -18.19 16.86
C TRP A 438 -13.65 -17.71 15.71
N TYR A 439 -14.23 -18.67 15.00
CA TYR A 439 -15.27 -18.45 13.99
C TYR A 439 -16.20 -19.66 13.93
N GLY A 440 -17.43 -19.47 13.45
CA GLY A 440 -18.51 -20.46 13.44
C GLY A 440 -18.32 -21.62 12.44
N ALA A 441 -17.17 -22.31 12.49
CA ALA A 441 -16.89 -23.47 11.66
C ALA A 441 -17.77 -24.65 12.05
N SER A 442 -18.38 -25.31 11.06
CA SER A 442 -19.24 -26.47 11.17
C SER A 442 -18.58 -27.68 11.85
N SER A 443 -17.24 -27.74 11.86
CA SER A 443 -16.44 -28.73 12.59
C SER A 443 -16.34 -28.49 14.10
N THR A 444 -16.86 -27.37 14.63
CA THR A 444 -16.91 -27.09 16.09
C THR A 444 -18.16 -27.66 16.77
N GLY A 445 -18.83 -28.65 16.15
CA GLY A 445 -20.10 -29.28 16.56
C GLY A 445 -20.16 -29.90 17.96
N GLY A 446 -20.04 -29.07 18.99
CA GLY A 446 -20.47 -29.31 20.35
C GLY A 446 -21.27 -28.09 20.86
N PRO A 447 -22.16 -28.25 21.84
CA PRO A 447 -22.79 -27.12 22.51
C PRO A 447 -21.70 -26.17 23.05
N TRP A 448 -22.08 -24.92 23.33
CA TRP A 448 -21.32 -23.83 23.98
C TRP A 448 -20.49 -24.20 25.25
N THR A 449 -20.47 -25.47 25.64
CA THR A 449 -19.97 -25.99 26.90
C THR A 449 -18.99 -27.15 26.66
N THR A 450 -17.79 -26.90 26.11
CA THR A 450 -16.49 -27.52 26.58
C THR A 450 -15.23 -27.28 25.72
N SER A 451 -15.27 -26.69 24.50
CA SER A 451 -14.07 -26.64 23.62
C SER A 451 -13.51 -25.26 23.23
N CYS A 452 -13.99 -24.13 23.75
CA CYS A 452 -13.38 -22.80 23.52
C CYS A 452 -12.22 -22.50 24.50
N LYS A 453 -11.18 -23.35 24.55
CA LYS A 453 -10.00 -23.13 25.41
C LYS A 453 -8.86 -22.31 24.76
N PRO A 454 -8.47 -22.52 23.48
CA PRO A 454 -7.35 -21.78 22.89
C PRO A 454 -7.75 -20.36 22.49
N SER A 455 -8.89 -20.19 21.83
CA SER A 455 -9.33 -18.91 21.29
C SER A 455 -9.97 -17.96 22.31
N HIS A 456 -10.04 -18.36 23.59
CA HIS A 456 -10.72 -17.58 24.63
C HIS A 456 -10.18 -17.94 26.03
N VAL A 457 -8.93 -17.55 26.31
CA VAL A 457 -8.31 -17.82 27.61
C VAL A 457 -8.83 -16.80 28.62
N SER A 458 -9.73 -17.23 29.50
CA SER A 458 -10.34 -16.37 30.51
C SER A 458 -9.31 -15.76 31.49
N PRO A 459 -9.63 -14.62 32.13
CA PRO A 459 -8.81 -14.05 33.20
C PRO A 459 -8.43 -15.10 34.26
N GLY A 460 -7.15 -15.17 34.61
CA GLY A 460 -6.56 -16.13 35.55
C GLY A 460 -6.34 -17.53 34.99
N ALA A 461 -6.83 -17.85 33.79
CA ALA A 461 -6.63 -19.15 33.15
C ALA A 461 -5.27 -19.26 32.46
N THR A 462 -4.88 -20.50 32.15
CA THR A 462 -3.66 -20.81 31.41
C THR A 462 -3.97 -21.81 30.31
N PHE A 463 -3.40 -21.59 29.13
CA PHE A 463 -3.48 -22.48 27.99
C PHE A 463 -2.08 -22.68 27.40
N THR A 464 -1.81 -23.85 26.83
CA THR A 464 -0.54 -24.14 26.18
C THR A 464 -0.77 -24.42 24.71
N TYR A 465 -0.29 -23.52 23.86
CA TYR A 465 -0.32 -23.66 22.41
C TYR A 465 0.88 -24.49 21.93
N GLU A 466 0.66 -25.33 20.92
CA GLU A 466 1.72 -26.04 20.21
C GLU A 466 1.63 -25.77 18.70
N TRP A 467 2.67 -25.14 18.16
CA TRP A 467 2.80 -24.82 16.74
C TRP A 467 4.01 -25.53 16.16
N ASN A 468 3.91 -25.92 14.90
CA ASN A 468 4.98 -26.59 14.16
C ASN A 468 5.54 -25.67 13.09
N VAL A 469 6.83 -25.81 12.83
CA VAL A 469 7.53 -25.10 11.76
C VAL A 469 8.02 -26.10 10.72
N PRO A 470 7.12 -26.73 9.94
CA PRO A 470 7.51 -27.58 8.83
C PRO A 470 8.22 -26.78 7.72
N GLU A 471 8.79 -27.49 6.75
CA GLU A 471 9.57 -26.88 5.66
C GLU A 471 8.73 -25.94 4.78
N ASP A 472 7.44 -26.20 4.65
CA ASP A 472 6.51 -25.45 3.83
C ASP A 472 5.96 -24.17 4.49
N VAL A 473 6.22 -23.91 5.77
CA VAL A 473 6.04 -22.57 6.37
C VAL A 473 7.36 -21.81 6.48
N GLY A 474 8.48 -22.48 6.18
CA GLY A 474 9.81 -21.91 6.20
C GLY A 474 10.10 -20.96 5.03
N PRO A 475 11.26 -20.26 5.11
CA PRO A 475 11.75 -19.43 4.02
C PRO A 475 12.03 -20.26 2.77
N THR A 476 11.66 -19.75 1.60
CA THR A 476 12.03 -20.31 0.29
C THR A 476 13.52 -20.09 0.00
N ASP A 477 13.99 -20.49 -1.19
CA ASP A 477 15.36 -20.24 -1.64
C ASP A 477 15.64 -18.76 -1.93
N GLN A 478 14.62 -17.96 -2.26
CA GLN A 478 14.76 -16.53 -2.57
C GLN A 478 14.54 -15.63 -1.34
N ASP A 479 14.06 -16.20 -0.25
CA ASP A 479 13.82 -15.48 0.99
C ASP A 479 15.12 -15.19 1.79
N PRO A 480 15.09 -14.30 2.78
CA PRO A 480 16.17 -14.18 3.75
C PRO A 480 16.27 -15.41 4.67
N ASP A 481 17.35 -15.49 5.47
CA ASP A 481 17.57 -16.59 6.41
C ASP A 481 16.45 -16.73 7.46
N CYS A 482 15.77 -15.63 7.78
CA CYS A 482 14.63 -15.59 8.68
C CYS A 482 13.54 -14.69 8.09
N LEU A 483 12.29 -15.13 8.20
CA LEU A 483 11.10 -14.36 7.87
C LEU A 483 10.52 -13.73 9.14
N THR A 484 10.10 -12.48 9.01
CA THR A 484 9.35 -11.75 10.04
C THR A 484 7.88 -12.13 9.98
N TRP A 485 7.27 -12.37 11.13
CA TRP A 485 5.85 -12.54 11.35
C TRP A 485 5.45 -11.84 12.66
N LEU A 486 4.16 -11.79 12.96
CA LEU A 486 3.68 -11.41 14.29
C LEU A 486 2.83 -12.50 14.93
N TYR A 487 2.59 -12.37 16.22
CA TYR A 487 1.53 -13.04 16.94
C TYR A 487 0.72 -12.00 17.72
N TYR A 488 -0.56 -12.25 17.90
CA TYR A 488 -1.52 -11.28 18.43
C TYR A 488 -2.66 -11.99 19.15
N SER A 489 -3.46 -11.27 19.93
CA SER A 489 -4.72 -11.82 20.45
C SER A 489 -5.81 -11.64 19.40
N ALA A 490 -6.56 -12.71 19.15
CA ALA A 490 -7.61 -12.77 18.14
C ALA A 490 -8.98 -13.14 18.74
N VAL A 491 -9.22 -12.76 20.01
CA VAL A 491 -10.56 -12.86 20.60
C VAL A 491 -11.47 -11.84 19.95
N ASP A 492 -10.97 -10.61 19.86
CA ASP A 492 -11.48 -9.53 19.02
C ASP A 492 -10.26 -8.88 18.38
N VAL A 493 -9.99 -9.24 17.11
CA VAL A 493 -8.73 -8.88 16.44
C VAL A 493 -8.46 -7.39 16.51
N VAL A 494 -9.49 -6.56 16.31
CA VAL A 494 -9.35 -5.10 16.28
C VAL A 494 -9.10 -4.55 17.68
N ARG A 495 -9.96 -4.89 18.64
CA ARG A 495 -9.86 -4.31 19.99
C ARG A 495 -8.66 -4.82 20.77
N ASP A 496 -8.28 -6.08 20.57
CA ASP A 496 -7.16 -6.71 21.26
C ASP A 496 -5.82 -6.10 20.83
N THR A 497 -5.63 -5.87 19.53
CA THR A 497 -4.39 -5.26 19.00
C THR A 497 -4.31 -3.78 19.35
N SER A 498 -5.41 -3.02 19.24
CA SER A 498 -5.47 -1.63 19.72
C SER A 498 -5.19 -1.52 21.22
N SER A 499 -5.60 -2.51 22.02
CA SER A 499 -5.28 -2.59 23.45
C SER A 499 -3.81 -2.90 23.75
N GLY A 500 -3.02 -3.37 22.76
CA GLY A 500 -1.57 -3.57 22.84
C GLY A 500 -1.08 -5.02 22.74
N LEU A 501 -1.94 -6.00 22.47
CA LEU A 501 -1.56 -7.42 22.46
C LEU A 501 -1.00 -7.87 21.11
N VAL A 502 0.27 -7.52 20.88
CA VAL A 502 1.04 -7.88 19.68
C VAL A 502 2.49 -8.20 20.04
N GLY A 503 3.10 -9.15 19.35
CA GLY A 503 4.53 -9.45 19.48
C GLY A 503 5.12 -10.07 18.22
N PRO A 504 6.44 -9.96 18.03
CA PRO A 504 7.12 -10.47 16.84
C PRO A 504 7.38 -11.98 16.91
N LEU A 505 7.30 -12.63 15.75
CA LEU A 505 7.64 -14.04 15.55
C LEU A 505 8.62 -14.17 14.37
N LEU A 506 9.63 -15.04 14.48
CA LEU A 506 10.57 -15.34 13.39
C LEU A 506 10.57 -16.82 13.08
N VAL A 507 10.47 -17.11 11.79
CA VAL A 507 10.69 -18.45 11.23
C VAL A 507 11.96 -18.43 10.39
N CYS A 508 12.94 -19.21 10.80
CA CYS A 508 14.27 -19.22 10.22
C CYS A 508 14.59 -20.53 9.50
N ARG A 509 15.50 -20.48 8.53
CA ARG A 509 16.08 -21.67 7.92
C ARG A 509 16.76 -22.54 8.96
N LYS A 510 16.79 -23.84 8.70
CA LYS A 510 17.49 -24.81 9.55
C LYS A 510 18.97 -24.45 9.69
N GLY A 511 19.42 -24.28 10.93
CA GLY A 511 20.78 -23.89 11.27
C GLY A 511 21.11 -22.41 11.06
N ALA A 512 20.13 -21.52 10.84
CA ALA A 512 20.37 -20.08 10.75
C ALA A 512 20.53 -19.40 12.13
N LEU A 513 20.06 -20.04 13.21
CA LEU A 513 20.13 -19.54 14.57
C LEU A 513 21.30 -20.16 15.35
N LEU A 514 21.91 -19.34 16.20
CA LEU A 514 22.82 -19.79 17.26
C LEU A 514 22.02 -20.42 18.42
N PRO A 515 22.66 -21.21 19.31
CA PRO A 515 22.00 -21.73 20.51
C PRO A 515 21.37 -20.64 21.39
N SER A 516 21.88 -19.41 21.33
CA SER A 516 21.33 -18.23 22.01
C SER A 516 20.04 -17.69 21.38
N GLY A 517 19.66 -18.13 20.18
CA GLY A 517 18.51 -17.61 19.42
C GLY A 517 18.82 -16.41 18.52
N LYS A 518 20.08 -15.94 18.48
CA LYS A 518 20.53 -14.91 17.53
C LYS A 518 20.79 -15.50 16.15
N GLN A 519 20.54 -14.72 15.10
CA GLN A 519 20.91 -15.08 13.74
C GLN A 519 22.44 -15.15 13.57
N LYS A 520 22.95 -16.16 12.85
CA LYS A 520 24.40 -16.39 12.68
C LYS A 520 25.12 -15.30 11.87
N ASN A 521 24.47 -14.79 10.83
CA ASN A 521 25.06 -13.88 9.85
C ASN A 521 24.70 -12.40 10.10
N VAL A 522 24.12 -12.10 11.26
CA VAL A 522 23.61 -10.78 11.62
C VAL A 522 24.27 -10.35 12.93
N ASN A 523 24.71 -9.11 13.01
CA ASN A 523 25.30 -8.56 14.22
C ASN A 523 24.23 -8.03 15.18
N VAL A 524 23.19 -7.38 14.67
CA VAL A 524 22.11 -6.75 15.45
C VAL A 524 20.77 -6.98 14.75
N GLU A 525 19.74 -7.31 15.53
CA GLU A 525 18.36 -7.50 15.08
C GLU A 525 17.48 -6.43 15.71
N PHE A 526 16.69 -5.72 14.91
CA PHE A 526 15.70 -4.75 15.37
C PHE A 526 14.31 -5.14 14.89
N PHE A 527 13.30 -4.94 15.74
CA PHE A 527 11.89 -5.19 15.44
C PHE A 527 11.14 -3.88 15.53
N LEU A 528 10.50 -3.45 14.45
CA LEU A 528 9.68 -2.24 14.40
C LEU A 528 8.26 -2.61 13.98
N LEU A 529 7.29 -2.26 14.81
CA LEU A 529 5.88 -2.22 14.47
C LEU A 529 5.52 -0.75 14.25
N ALA A 530 5.15 -0.41 13.02
CA ALA A 530 4.51 0.85 12.69
C ALA A 530 2.99 0.63 12.74
N THR A 531 2.29 1.49 13.47
CA THR A 531 0.82 1.46 13.57
C THR A 531 0.33 2.75 14.22
N VAL A 532 -0.85 3.20 13.81
CA VAL A 532 -1.67 4.16 14.54
C VAL A 532 -2.42 3.39 15.63
N PHE A 533 -1.94 3.46 16.87
CA PHE A 533 -2.67 2.85 17.99
C PHE A 533 -3.93 3.66 18.28
N ASP A 534 -5.05 3.21 17.73
CA ASP A 534 -6.36 3.78 18.01
C ASP A 534 -6.86 3.35 19.40
N GLU A 535 -6.68 4.22 20.40
CA GLU A 535 -7.13 3.95 21.76
C GLU A 535 -8.66 4.05 21.90
N ASN A 536 -9.39 4.59 20.90
CA ASN A 536 -10.85 4.60 20.89
C ASN A 536 -11.41 3.17 20.77
N LEU A 537 -10.68 2.29 20.07
CA LEU A 537 -11.04 0.87 19.89
C LEU A 537 -10.57 -0.02 21.05
N SER A 538 -9.76 0.52 21.96
CA SER A 538 -9.22 -0.20 23.13
C SER A 538 -10.33 -0.78 24.02
N TRP A 539 -10.06 -1.93 24.64
CA TRP A 539 -10.91 -2.48 25.71
C TRP A 539 -10.92 -1.62 26.97
N TYR A 540 -9.92 -0.73 27.09
CA TYR A 540 -9.65 0.08 28.26
C TYR A 540 -10.00 1.55 28.08
N LEU A 541 -10.67 1.95 26.99
CA LEU A 541 -11.06 3.35 26.77
C LEU A 541 -11.83 3.92 27.97
N ASP A 542 -12.83 3.20 28.49
CA ASP A 542 -13.61 3.63 29.66
C ASP A 542 -12.75 3.76 30.92
N ASP A 543 -11.85 2.80 31.16
CA ASP A 543 -10.90 2.84 32.27
C ASP A 543 -9.98 4.06 32.14
N ASN A 544 -9.52 4.36 30.92
CA ASN A 544 -8.63 5.47 30.61
C ASN A 544 -9.32 6.82 30.80
N ILE A 545 -10.56 6.96 30.33
CA ILE A 545 -11.36 8.16 30.55
C ILE A 545 -11.50 8.43 32.05
N LEU A 546 -11.87 7.41 32.82
CA LEU A 546 -12.04 7.53 34.27
C LEU A 546 -10.72 7.81 35.02
N MET A 547 -9.60 7.27 34.52
CA MET A 547 -8.30 7.36 35.19
C MET A 547 -7.57 8.67 34.90
N PHE A 548 -7.72 9.22 33.69
CA PHE A 548 -6.86 10.29 33.21
C PHE A 548 -7.60 11.60 32.87
N THR A 549 -8.91 11.60 32.59
CA THR A 549 -9.62 12.88 32.38
C THR A 549 -9.99 13.56 33.70
N LEU A 550 -10.02 14.89 33.71
CA LEU A 550 -10.43 15.64 34.92
C LEU A 550 -11.95 15.60 35.14
N ASN A 551 -12.74 15.40 34.08
CA ASN A 551 -14.20 15.29 34.17
C ASN A 551 -14.79 14.25 33.19
N PRO A 552 -14.78 12.96 33.57
CA PRO A 552 -15.24 11.86 32.72
C PRO A 552 -16.66 12.01 32.14
N ASN A 553 -17.55 12.72 32.83
CA ASN A 553 -18.96 12.86 32.41
C ASN A 553 -19.16 13.84 31.24
N LYS A 554 -18.14 14.63 30.90
CA LYS A 554 -18.17 15.56 29.76
C LYS A 554 -17.59 14.98 28.48
N VAL A 555 -16.98 13.80 28.53
CA VAL A 555 -16.37 13.17 27.37
C VAL A 555 -17.45 12.63 26.45
N GLU A 556 -17.48 13.15 25.23
CA GLU A 556 -18.30 12.65 24.12
C GLU A 556 -17.38 11.80 23.25
N LYS A 557 -17.69 10.50 23.11
CA LYS A 557 -16.80 9.55 22.39
C LYS A 557 -16.91 9.65 20.87
N ASP A 558 -18.02 10.20 20.41
CA ASP A 558 -18.33 10.38 18.99
C ASP A 558 -17.82 11.75 18.49
N ASP A 559 -17.20 12.55 19.36
CA ASP A 559 -16.54 13.81 19.01
C ASP A 559 -15.21 13.52 18.27
N GLU A 560 -15.04 14.12 17.09
CA GLU A 560 -13.89 13.88 16.22
C GLU A 560 -12.57 14.33 16.86
N ASP A 561 -12.57 15.49 17.51
CA ASP A 561 -11.39 16.01 18.23
C ASP A 561 -10.95 15.06 19.35
N PHE A 562 -11.91 14.47 20.07
CA PHE A 562 -11.64 13.45 21.07
C PHE A 562 -11.06 12.19 20.43
N GLN A 563 -11.66 11.69 19.35
CA GLN A 563 -11.16 10.51 18.65
C GLN A 563 -9.74 10.70 18.13
N GLU A 564 -9.47 11.85 17.50
CA GLU A 564 -8.16 12.21 16.97
C GLU A 564 -7.11 12.30 18.07
N SER A 565 -7.45 12.89 19.23
CA SER A 565 -6.53 12.95 20.39
C SER A 565 -6.08 11.58 20.92
N ASN A 566 -6.81 10.51 20.56
CA ASN A 566 -6.56 9.14 20.98
C ASN A 566 -5.92 8.25 19.88
N LYS A 567 -5.61 8.81 18.69
CA LYS A 567 -4.92 8.10 17.60
C LYS A 567 -3.40 8.27 17.72
N MET A 568 -2.73 7.29 18.32
CA MET A 568 -1.31 7.40 18.69
C MET A 568 -0.40 6.84 17.58
N HIS A 569 0.03 7.73 16.66
CA HIS A 569 0.92 7.46 15.53
C HIS A 569 2.34 7.05 15.97
N SER A 570 2.61 5.75 16.13
CA SER A 570 3.80 5.30 16.87
C SER A 570 4.64 4.23 16.18
N ILE A 571 5.90 4.15 16.59
CA ILE A 571 6.77 2.99 16.31
C ILE A 571 7.04 2.28 17.64
N ASN A 572 6.68 1.00 17.74
CA ASN A 572 6.77 0.19 18.97
C ASN A 572 6.07 0.82 20.20
N GLY A 573 5.08 1.69 19.99
CA GLY A 573 4.40 2.43 21.05
C GLY A 573 5.10 3.72 21.49
N TYR A 574 6.12 4.20 20.77
CA TYR A 574 6.78 5.48 21.06
C TYR A 574 6.53 6.50 19.95
N MET A 575 6.48 7.79 20.33
CA MET A 575 6.24 8.92 19.42
C MET A 575 7.33 9.99 19.58
N TYR A 576 7.49 10.86 18.59
CA TYR A 576 8.33 12.07 18.63
C TYR A 576 9.77 11.85 19.14
N GLY A 577 10.40 10.74 18.72
CA GLY A 577 11.82 10.48 18.99
C GLY A 577 12.11 9.86 20.37
N ASN A 578 11.08 9.41 21.07
CA ASN A 578 11.20 8.82 22.41
C ASN A 578 11.70 7.37 22.42
N GLN A 579 11.83 6.71 21.27
CA GLN A 579 12.17 5.29 21.21
C GLN A 579 13.63 5.02 21.64
N PRO A 580 13.86 4.18 22.68
CA PRO A 580 15.19 3.83 23.11
C PRO A 580 15.77 2.64 22.32
N GLY A 581 17.08 2.44 22.40
CA GLY A 581 17.73 1.16 22.08
C GLY A 581 18.05 0.92 20.60
N LEU A 582 17.79 1.87 19.70
CA LEU A 582 18.18 1.78 18.28
C LEU A 582 19.64 2.20 18.07
N GLU A 583 20.57 1.41 18.59
CA GLU A 583 22.01 1.68 18.48
C GLU A 583 22.76 0.54 17.79
N MET A 584 23.61 0.89 16.82
CA MET A 584 24.41 -0.08 16.05
C MET A 584 25.81 0.44 15.74
N CYS A 585 26.67 -0.46 15.27
CA CYS A 585 28.04 -0.13 14.89
C CYS A 585 28.16 0.07 13.38
N LYS A 586 28.95 1.07 12.97
CA LYS A 586 29.29 1.28 11.56
C LYS A 586 29.91 0.02 10.95
N GLY A 587 29.38 -0.42 9.82
CA GLY A 587 29.82 -1.61 9.08
C GLY A 587 29.28 -2.94 9.60
N SER A 588 28.47 -2.93 10.67
CA SER A 588 27.76 -4.14 11.14
C SER A 588 26.66 -4.55 10.16
N VAL A 589 26.30 -5.83 10.13
CA VAL A 589 25.13 -6.33 9.39
C VAL A 589 23.93 -6.27 10.33
N VAL A 590 22.92 -5.50 9.95
CA VAL A 590 21.73 -5.24 10.75
C VAL A 590 20.52 -5.83 10.03
N SER A 591 19.73 -6.64 10.75
CA SER A 591 18.46 -7.18 10.27
C SER A 591 17.32 -6.38 10.89
N TRP A 592 16.58 -5.66 10.06
CA TRP A 592 15.38 -4.94 10.43
C TRP A 592 14.15 -5.79 10.12
N HIS A 593 13.37 -6.09 11.14
CA HIS A 593 12.13 -6.83 11.08
C HIS A 593 10.99 -5.84 11.22
N LEU A 594 10.37 -5.48 10.10
CA LEU A 594 9.36 -4.43 10.00
C LEU A 594 7.97 -5.06 9.89
N MET A 595 7.01 -4.51 10.62
CA MET A 595 5.64 -5.01 10.72
C MET A 595 4.67 -3.82 10.66
N GLY A 596 3.56 -3.98 9.94
CA GLY A 596 2.43 -3.05 9.94
C GLY A 596 1.18 -3.69 10.53
N LEU A 597 0.31 -2.89 11.16
CA LEU A 597 -0.96 -3.31 11.75
C LEU A 597 -1.92 -2.12 11.80
N GLY A 598 -3.23 -2.37 11.68
CA GLY A 598 -4.26 -1.36 11.94
C GLY A 598 -5.36 -1.31 10.88
N SER A 599 -5.82 -0.11 10.51
CA SER A 599 -6.91 0.11 9.57
C SER A 599 -6.43 0.61 8.20
N GLU A 600 -7.33 1.18 7.40
CA GLU A 600 -7.02 1.72 6.07
C GLU A 600 -6.07 2.92 6.12
N VAL A 601 -6.01 3.65 7.24
CA VAL A 601 -5.06 4.74 7.45
C VAL A 601 -3.61 4.25 7.58
N ASP A 602 -3.40 2.98 7.96
CA ASP A 602 -2.07 2.40 8.22
C ASP A 602 -1.30 2.05 6.93
N VAL A 603 -1.15 3.04 6.03
CA VAL A 603 -0.22 3.03 4.90
C VAL A 603 1.07 3.70 5.33
N HIS A 604 2.10 2.91 5.63
CA HIS A 604 3.36 3.44 6.15
C HIS A 604 4.49 3.36 5.14
N GLY A 605 5.14 4.49 4.84
CA GLY A 605 6.45 4.52 4.17
C GLY A 605 7.59 4.68 5.16
N ILE A 606 8.08 3.60 5.78
CA ILE A 606 9.14 3.66 6.80
C ILE A 606 10.51 3.90 6.15
N TYR A 607 10.94 5.16 6.17
CA TYR A 607 12.18 5.68 5.59
C TYR A 607 13.32 5.70 6.61
N PHE A 608 14.48 5.20 6.20
CA PHE A 608 15.73 5.29 6.95
C PHE A 608 16.63 6.36 6.33
N SER A 609 16.78 7.49 7.01
CA SER A 609 17.58 8.59 6.46
C SER A 609 19.04 8.19 6.28
N GLU A 610 19.64 8.63 5.17
CA GLU A 610 21.01 8.38 4.72
C GLU A 610 21.40 6.93 4.40
N ASN A 611 20.83 5.90 5.04
CA ASN A 611 21.23 4.50 4.86
C ASN A 611 20.19 3.68 4.10
N THR A 612 20.64 2.98 3.07
CA THR A 612 19.80 2.05 2.29
C THR A 612 19.87 0.62 2.85
N PHE A 613 18.84 -0.16 2.63
CA PHE A 613 18.79 -1.60 2.91
C PHE A 613 18.46 -2.40 1.64
N THR A 614 18.62 -3.72 1.72
CA THR A 614 18.11 -4.66 0.71
C THR A 614 16.95 -5.46 1.26
N ALA A 615 15.87 -5.57 0.49
CA ALA A 615 14.73 -6.42 0.79
C ALA A 615 14.21 -7.05 -0.51
N LYS A 616 13.81 -8.33 -0.48
CA LYS A 616 13.37 -9.09 -1.67
C LYS A 616 14.29 -8.89 -2.91
N GLY A 617 15.61 -8.85 -2.68
CA GLY A 617 16.62 -8.71 -3.74
C GLY A 617 16.83 -7.31 -4.32
N THR A 618 16.08 -6.30 -3.90
CA THR A 618 16.14 -4.92 -4.41
C THR A 618 16.66 -3.93 -3.37
N ARG A 619 17.20 -2.80 -3.83
CA ARG A 619 17.77 -1.71 -3.03
C ARG A 619 16.73 -0.63 -2.73
N ARG A 620 16.45 -0.38 -1.46
CA ARG A 620 15.51 0.68 -1.03
C ARG A 620 16.06 1.39 0.22
N ASP A 621 15.47 2.52 0.57
CA ASP A 621 15.64 3.19 1.87
C ASP A 621 14.30 3.41 2.58
N THR A 622 13.19 3.24 1.86
CA THR A 622 11.83 3.20 2.40
C THR A 622 11.21 1.81 2.29
N ALA A 623 10.56 1.35 3.36
CA ALA A 623 9.78 0.12 3.41
C ALA A 623 8.29 0.44 3.56
N ASN A 624 7.49 0.00 2.59
CA ASN A 624 6.04 0.13 2.65
C ASN A 624 5.44 -0.97 3.52
N LEU A 625 4.62 -0.60 4.50
CA LEU A 625 3.93 -1.50 5.43
C LEU A 625 2.44 -1.18 5.46
N PHE A 626 1.62 -2.22 5.59
CA PHE A 626 0.17 -2.19 5.68
C PHE A 626 -0.28 -3.13 6.81
N PRO A 627 -1.56 -3.16 7.21
CA PRO A 627 -2.03 -4.07 8.23
C PRO A 627 -1.63 -5.52 7.94
N HIS A 628 -1.00 -6.19 8.91
CA HIS A 628 -0.50 -7.57 8.78
C HIS A 628 0.49 -7.79 7.63
N THR A 629 1.27 -6.76 7.28
CA THR A 629 2.41 -6.86 6.36
C THR A 629 3.71 -7.02 7.13
N PHE A 630 4.60 -7.87 6.62
CA PHE A 630 5.88 -8.17 7.25
C PHE A 630 7.02 -8.06 6.26
N LEU A 631 8.13 -7.45 6.69
CA LEU A 631 9.33 -7.32 5.89
C LEU A 631 10.58 -7.65 6.73
N THR A 632 11.53 -8.33 6.11
CA THR A 632 12.88 -8.46 6.64
C THR A 632 13.84 -7.72 5.71
N ALA A 633 14.45 -6.66 6.23
CA ALA A 633 15.37 -5.79 5.51
C ALA A 633 16.78 -5.91 6.07
N ILE A 634 17.77 -6.07 5.19
CA ILE A 634 19.19 -6.17 5.60
C ILE A 634 19.90 -4.86 5.28
N MET A 635 20.45 -4.23 6.32
CA MET A 635 21.17 -2.97 6.23
C MET A 635 22.63 -3.16 6.66
N LYS A 636 23.53 -2.42 6.01
CA LYS A 636 24.92 -2.27 6.46
C LYS A 636 25.26 -0.78 6.55
N PRO A 637 25.11 -0.15 7.73
CA PRO A 637 25.30 1.29 7.86
C PRO A 637 26.76 1.67 7.62
N ASP A 638 26.99 2.71 6.82
CA ASP A 638 28.33 3.12 6.37
C ASP A 638 28.66 4.59 6.68
N SER A 639 27.75 5.28 7.35
CA SER A 639 27.90 6.64 7.88
C SER A 639 27.76 6.63 9.40
N GLU A 640 28.60 7.38 10.11
CA GLU A 640 28.49 7.59 11.55
C GLU A 640 27.58 8.79 11.82
N GLY A 641 26.71 8.70 12.82
CA GLY A 641 25.78 9.79 13.12
C GLY A 641 24.54 9.34 13.88
N VAL A 642 23.64 10.31 14.08
CA VAL A 642 22.26 10.08 14.50
C VAL A 642 21.41 10.37 13.27
N PHE A 643 20.58 9.40 12.90
CA PHE A 643 19.75 9.40 11.72
C PHE A 643 18.31 9.11 12.13
N GLU A 644 17.40 9.28 11.20
CA GLU A 644 15.97 9.23 11.45
C GLU A 644 15.39 7.96 10.82
N VAL A 645 14.52 7.28 11.56
CA VAL A 645 13.58 6.31 11.02
C VAL A 645 12.19 6.88 11.20
N LEU A 646 11.54 7.21 10.11
CA LEU A 646 10.28 7.97 10.10
C LEU A 646 9.32 7.41 9.06
N CYS A 647 8.03 7.69 9.21
CA CYS A 647 7.04 7.44 8.17
C CYS A 647 6.98 8.63 7.20
N LEU A 648 7.02 8.39 5.90
CA LEU A 648 6.90 9.44 4.86
C LEU A 648 5.47 9.87 4.58
N THR A 649 4.48 9.06 4.99
CA THR A 649 3.07 9.44 5.03
C THR A 649 2.92 10.65 5.93
N THR A 650 2.39 11.74 5.38
CA THR A 650 2.38 13.07 6.00
C THR A 650 1.78 13.08 7.41
N ASP A 651 0.56 12.58 7.56
CA ASP A 651 -0.15 12.68 8.85
C ASP A 651 0.51 11.83 9.92
N HIS A 652 1.02 10.66 9.54
CA HIS A 652 1.86 9.85 10.42
C HIS A 652 3.13 10.60 10.89
N TYR A 653 3.81 11.33 9.99
CA TYR A 653 5.02 12.10 10.34
C TYR A 653 4.70 13.24 11.32
N THR A 654 3.65 14.01 11.02
CA THR A 654 3.17 15.14 11.84
C THR A 654 2.65 14.63 13.19
N GLY A 655 1.91 13.52 13.16
CA GLY A 655 1.39 12.80 14.32
C GLY A 655 2.44 12.13 15.20
N GLY A 656 3.71 12.10 14.78
CA GLY A 656 4.83 11.71 15.64
C GLY A 656 5.45 10.34 15.37
N MET A 657 5.14 9.69 14.24
CA MET A 657 5.74 8.44 13.78
C MET A 657 7.16 8.67 13.22
N LYS A 658 8.04 9.19 14.07
CA LYS A 658 9.44 9.55 13.79
C LYS A 658 10.32 9.23 14.97
N GLN A 659 11.42 8.50 14.72
CA GLN A 659 12.37 8.03 15.73
C GLN A 659 13.82 8.23 15.29
N ASN A 660 14.75 8.17 16.24
CA ASN A 660 16.18 8.30 15.98
C ASN A 660 16.88 6.94 16.10
N TYR A 661 17.77 6.63 15.16
CA TYR A 661 18.73 5.52 15.28
C TYR A 661 20.17 6.04 15.23
N LYS A 662 21.06 5.41 15.99
CA LYS A 662 22.44 5.86 16.18
C LYS A 662 23.45 4.85 15.64
N VAL A 663 24.30 5.31 14.74
CA VAL A 663 25.43 4.53 14.21
C VAL A 663 26.72 5.02 14.85
N LYS A 664 27.38 4.17 15.63
CA LYS A 664 28.63 4.49 16.35
C LYS A 664 29.85 3.93 15.64
N GLN A 665 30.98 4.63 15.74
CA GLN A 665 32.28 4.06 15.39
C GLN A 665 32.78 3.10 16.50
N CYS A 666 32.54 1.80 16.34
CA CYS A 666 32.96 0.79 17.32
C CYS A 666 34.36 0.22 17.07
N HIS A 667 34.87 0.31 15.82
CA HIS A 667 36.17 -0.24 15.42
C HIS A 667 36.96 0.78 14.58
N TRP A 668 38.22 1.01 14.95
CA TRP A 668 39.12 1.99 14.33
C TRP A 668 39.59 1.64 12.89
N TRP A 669 39.40 0.38 12.44
CA TRP A 669 39.85 -0.10 11.12
C TRP A 669 38.77 0.01 10.03
N ASN A 670 37.53 0.37 10.38
CA ASN A 670 36.43 0.58 9.42
C ASN A 670 36.60 1.95 8.73
N VAL A 671 37.62 2.05 7.88
CA VAL A 671 37.90 3.20 7.02
C VAL A 671 37.13 3.03 5.71
N ASP A 672 36.38 4.06 5.30
CA ASP A 672 35.73 4.08 3.99
C ASP A 672 36.80 4.25 2.90
N LEU A 673 37.06 3.18 2.15
CA LEU A 673 38.02 3.13 1.05
C LEU A 673 37.41 3.57 -0.29
N SER A 674 36.16 4.07 -0.29
CA SER A 674 35.47 4.45 -1.52
C SER A 674 36.15 5.65 -2.20
N MET A 675 36.65 5.43 -3.41
CA MET A 675 37.21 6.50 -4.25
C MET A 675 36.13 7.05 -5.19
N TYR A 676 35.84 8.34 -5.05
CA TYR A 676 34.90 9.07 -5.91
C TYR A 676 35.70 9.84 -6.96
N LEU A 677 35.81 9.28 -8.16
CA LEU A 677 36.72 9.78 -9.20
C LEU A 677 36.08 10.78 -10.16
N HIS A 678 34.74 10.82 -10.23
CA HIS A 678 34.00 11.63 -11.19
C HIS A 678 33.08 12.60 -10.48
N GLU A 679 33.23 13.89 -10.76
CA GLU A 679 32.40 14.94 -10.18
C GLU A 679 31.42 15.48 -11.23
N LYS A 680 30.14 15.60 -10.85
CA LYS A 680 29.09 16.21 -11.66
C LYS A 680 28.51 17.39 -10.89
N THR A 681 28.59 18.58 -11.47
CA THR A 681 28.06 19.80 -10.85
C THR A 681 26.74 20.20 -11.50
N TYR A 682 25.74 20.48 -10.67
CA TYR A 682 24.44 21.03 -11.08
C TYR A 682 24.19 22.36 -10.38
N TYR A 683 23.65 23.33 -11.11
CA TYR A 683 23.24 24.63 -10.57
C TYR A 683 21.71 24.63 -10.48
N ILE A 684 21.16 24.53 -9.28
CA ILE A 684 19.72 24.39 -9.04
C ILE A 684 19.26 25.54 -8.16
N ALA A 685 18.09 26.11 -8.43
CA ALA A 685 17.46 27.07 -7.52
C ALA A 685 16.04 26.66 -7.17
N ALA A 686 15.63 26.98 -5.95
CA ALA A 686 14.22 27.03 -5.57
C ALA A 686 13.65 28.37 -6.04
N VAL A 687 12.63 28.33 -6.90
CA VAL A 687 12.01 29.51 -7.50
C VAL A 687 10.51 29.47 -7.28
N GLU A 688 9.93 30.62 -6.93
CA GLU A 688 8.49 30.75 -6.78
C GLU A 688 7.83 31.08 -8.12
N VAL A 689 6.77 30.37 -8.46
CA VAL A 689 6.06 30.44 -9.73
C VAL A 689 4.54 30.44 -9.52
N GLU A 690 3.80 30.99 -10.47
CA GLU A 690 2.37 30.63 -10.63
C GLU A 690 2.32 29.27 -11.31
N TRP A 691 1.65 28.31 -10.67
CA TRP A 691 1.41 26.98 -11.16
C TRP A 691 -0.07 26.80 -11.46
N ASP A 692 -0.38 26.28 -12.64
CA ASP A 692 -1.75 25.97 -13.04
C ASP A 692 -1.85 24.46 -13.26
N TYR A 693 -2.64 23.78 -12.43
CA TYR A 693 -2.84 22.32 -12.50
C TYR A 693 -3.62 21.91 -13.74
N SER A 694 -4.53 22.78 -14.21
CA SER A 694 -5.40 22.53 -15.37
C SER A 694 -5.55 23.77 -16.26
N PRO A 695 -4.50 24.13 -17.04
CA PRO A 695 -4.56 25.26 -17.95
C PRO A 695 -5.67 25.15 -19.01
N ASN A 696 -6.08 23.92 -19.36
CA ASN A 696 -7.16 23.65 -20.31
C ASN A 696 -8.11 22.56 -19.78
N ARG A 697 -9.41 22.88 -19.72
CA ARG A 697 -10.49 21.95 -19.30
C ARG A 697 -11.22 21.27 -20.47
N THR A 698 -10.80 21.46 -21.73
CA THR A 698 -11.45 20.82 -22.89
C THR A 698 -11.37 19.29 -22.81
N TRP A 699 -10.23 18.74 -22.40
CA TRP A 699 -10.06 17.29 -22.26
C TRP A 699 -11.01 16.72 -21.20
N GLU A 700 -11.10 17.38 -20.05
CA GLU A 700 -12.04 17.04 -18.97
C GLU A 700 -13.50 17.02 -19.44
N PHE A 701 -13.98 18.09 -20.09
CA PHE A 701 -15.36 18.14 -20.55
C PHE A 701 -15.68 17.11 -21.63
N GLU A 702 -14.73 16.77 -22.50
CA GLU A 702 -14.90 15.70 -23.49
C GLU A 702 -14.93 14.30 -22.81
N ARG A 703 -14.07 14.07 -21.81
CA ARG A 703 -14.02 12.84 -21.00
C ARG A 703 -15.33 12.61 -20.24
N HIS A 704 -15.89 13.65 -19.62
CA HIS A 704 -17.08 13.57 -18.77
C HIS A 704 -18.38 14.02 -19.45
N GLN A 705 -18.46 13.90 -20.78
CA GLN A 705 -19.64 14.35 -21.56
C GLN A 705 -20.99 13.69 -21.18
N TYR A 706 -20.96 12.57 -20.45
CA TYR A 706 -22.16 11.87 -19.98
C TYR A 706 -22.56 12.22 -18.54
N HIS A 707 -21.81 13.09 -17.86
CA HIS A 707 -22.18 13.62 -16.56
C HIS A 707 -22.94 14.94 -16.72
N GLU A 708 -23.89 15.21 -15.81
CA GLU A 708 -24.58 16.50 -15.76
C GLU A 708 -23.62 17.61 -15.29
N GLU A 709 -22.75 17.28 -14.34
CA GLU A 709 -21.68 18.14 -13.83
C GLU A 709 -20.33 17.41 -13.86
N SER A 710 -19.25 18.12 -14.16
CA SER A 710 -17.92 17.50 -14.24
C SER A 710 -17.43 17.10 -12.85
N PRO A 711 -16.93 15.86 -12.65
CA PRO A 711 -16.25 15.46 -11.41
C PRO A 711 -15.06 16.34 -11.02
N GLY A 712 -14.46 17.07 -11.98
CA GLY A 712 -13.38 18.03 -11.70
C GLY A 712 -13.84 19.37 -11.10
N ASN A 713 -15.14 19.62 -11.00
CA ASN A 713 -15.70 20.89 -10.50
C ASN A 713 -15.28 21.24 -9.06
N PRO A 714 -15.31 20.31 -8.08
CA PRO A 714 -14.90 20.61 -6.70
C PRO A 714 -13.48 21.20 -6.60
N PHE A 715 -12.57 20.76 -7.49
CA PHE A 715 -11.16 21.15 -7.45
C PHE A 715 -10.82 22.35 -8.36
N LEU A 716 -11.52 22.50 -9.48
CA LEU A 716 -11.12 23.43 -10.54
C LEU A 716 -12.01 24.67 -10.64
N ASN A 717 -13.21 24.65 -10.06
CA ASN A 717 -14.10 25.81 -10.07
C ASN A 717 -13.56 26.91 -9.16
N LYS A 718 -13.84 28.15 -9.56
CA LYS A 718 -13.43 29.37 -8.84
C LYS A 718 -14.62 30.09 -8.23
N ASP A 719 -15.77 29.45 -8.14
CA ASP A 719 -16.97 30.11 -7.68
C ASP A 719 -16.93 30.31 -6.16
N ASP A 720 -17.62 31.35 -5.70
CA ASP A 720 -17.76 31.70 -4.29
C ASP A 720 -16.43 31.94 -3.52
N LYS A 721 -15.98 30.95 -2.73
CA LYS A 721 -14.83 31.00 -1.82
C LYS A 721 -13.59 30.26 -2.37
N PHE A 722 -13.73 29.43 -3.40
CA PHE A 722 -12.69 28.51 -3.87
C PHE A 722 -11.56 29.17 -4.70
N ILE A 723 -10.38 28.55 -4.71
CA ILE A 723 -9.17 29.04 -5.41
C ILE A 723 -9.16 28.62 -6.89
N GLY A 724 -9.61 27.40 -7.17
CA GLY A 724 -9.56 26.72 -8.46
C GLY A 724 -8.14 26.39 -8.90
N SER A 725 -7.89 26.20 -10.20
CA SER A 725 -6.67 25.51 -10.69
C SER A 725 -5.31 26.20 -10.50
N LYS A 726 -5.24 27.44 -10.01
CA LYS A 726 -4.01 28.26 -10.02
C LYS A 726 -3.51 28.56 -8.62
N TYR A 727 -2.25 28.23 -8.37
CA TYR A 727 -1.60 28.40 -7.07
C TYR A 727 -0.19 28.97 -7.24
N ARG A 728 0.22 29.83 -6.32
CA ARG A 728 1.61 30.18 -6.07
C ARG A 728 2.29 28.96 -5.45
N LYS A 729 3.40 28.54 -6.06
CA LYS A 729 4.19 27.37 -5.64
C LYS A 729 5.67 27.67 -5.66
N VAL A 730 6.49 26.83 -5.03
CA VAL A 730 7.95 26.85 -5.17
C VAL A 730 8.41 25.57 -5.85
N VAL A 731 9.35 25.68 -6.79
CA VAL A 731 9.82 24.54 -7.57
C VAL A 731 11.32 24.58 -7.78
N TYR A 732 11.95 23.41 -7.94
CA TYR A 732 13.36 23.33 -8.33
C TYR A 732 13.52 23.59 -9.84
N ARG A 733 14.44 24.47 -10.22
CA ARG A 733 14.81 24.74 -11.62
C ARG A 733 16.32 24.77 -11.82
N GLU A 734 16.78 24.24 -12.94
CA GLU A 734 18.20 24.19 -13.29
C GLU A 734 18.64 25.50 -13.97
N TYR A 735 19.87 25.92 -13.69
CA TYR A 735 20.54 27.08 -14.26
C TYR A 735 21.83 26.65 -14.96
N THR A 736 22.31 27.51 -15.85
CA THR A 736 23.49 27.20 -16.68
C THR A 736 24.82 27.28 -15.90
N ASP A 737 24.89 28.12 -14.86
CA ASP A 737 26.09 28.34 -14.06
C ASP A 737 25.78 28.90 -12.66
N GLN A 738 26.84 29.13 -11.87
CA GLN A 738 26.78 29.66 -10.50
C GLN A 738 26.28 31.10 -10.38
N THR A 739 26.08 31.83 -11.49
CA THR A 739 25.54 33.19 -11.44
C THR A 739 24.03 33.19 -11.21
N PHE A 740 23.36 32.09 -11.56
CA PHE A 740 21.89 31.96 -11.53
C PHE A 740 21.17 33.04 -12.33
N SER A 741 21.80 33.55 -13.39
CA SER A 741 21.23 34.59 -14.26
C SER A 741 20.37 34.01 -15.39
N THR A 742 20.76 32.86 -15.92
CA THR A 742 20.12 32.24 -17.10
C THR A 742 19.58 30.86 -16.75
N PRO A 743 18.24 30.71 -16.64
CA PRO A 743 17.59 29.41 -16.48
C PRO A 743 17.94 28.48 -17.64
N LYS A 744 18.16 27.20 -17.35
CA LYS A 744 18.42 26.19 -18.38
C LYS A 744 17.09 25.77 -18.99
N HIS A 745 16.96 25.94 -20.30
CA HIS A 745 15.76 25.52 -21.03
C HIS A 745 15.61 23.99 -20.99
N ARG A 746 14.42 23.49 -20.64
CA ARG A 746 14.11 22.06 -20.68
C ARG A 746 14.05 21.58 -22.12
N ALA A 747 14.66 20.45 -22.41
CA ALA A 747 14.49 19.83 -23.73
C ALA A 747 13.03 19.38 -23.91
N GLU A 748 12.59 19.20 -25.15
CA GLU A 748 11.25 18.68 -25.48
C GLU A 748 11.01 17.31 -24.81
N GLU A 749 12.03 16.45 -24.77
CA GLU A 749 12.02 15.15 -24.07
C GLU A 749 11.81 15.28 -22.53
N GLN A 750 12.00 16.47 -21.96
CA GLN A 750 11.85 16.77 -20.53
C GLN A 750 10.62 17.62 -20.22
N GLN A 751 9.75 17.90 -21.21
CA GLN A 751 8.52 18.66 -21.00
C GLN A 751 7.65 18.03 -19.91
N HIS A 752 7.55 16.69 -19.91
CA HIS A 752 6.76 15.91 -18.96
C HIS A 752 7.11 16.13 -17.49
N LEU A 753 8.29 16.65 -17.16
CA LEU A 753 8.71 16.84 -15.76
C LEU A 753 7.83 17.85 -15.02
N GLU A 754 7.25 18.83 -15.73
CA GLU A 754 6.29 19.80 -15.17
C GLU A 754 6.71 20.35 -13.79
N ILE A 755 6.00 20.00 -12.71
CA ILE A 755 6.30 20.54 -11.37
C ILE A 755 7.67 20.07 -10.86
N GLN A 756 8.06 18.84 -11.19
CA GLN A 756 9.29 18.23 -10.71
C GLN A 756 10.50 19.09 -11.06
N GLY A 757 11.54 18.99 -10.25
CA GLY A 757 12.84 19.54 -10.57
C GLY A 757 13.53 18.87 -11.79
N PRO A 758 14.72 19.33 -12.18
CA PRO A 758 15.47 18.70 -13.25
C PRO A 758 15.78 17.22 -12.97
N LEU A 759 15.63 16.35 -13.97
CA LEU A 759 16.03 14.95 -13.86
C LEU A 759 17.57 14.86 -13.69
N LEU A 760 18.02 14.42 -12.52
CA LEU A 760 19.44 14.28 -12.21
C LEU A 760 19.92 12.87 -12.53
N MET A 761 21.00 12.74 -13.30
CA MET A 761 21.52 11.42 -13.70
C MET A 761 22.94 11.21 -13.14
N SER A 762 23.15 10.08 -12.46
CA SER A 762 24.42 9.72 -11.84
C SER A 762 24.79 8.26 -12.04
N ASN A 763 26.07 7.93 -11.87
CA ASN A 763 26.55 6.56 -11.85
C ASN A 763 27.16 6.20 -10.50
N ILE A 764 27.25 4.91 -10.22
CA ILE A 764 28.05 4.39 -9.11
C ILE A 764 29.50 4.94 -9.14
N GLY A 765 29.95 5.45 -8.00
CA GLY A 765 31.26 6.07 -7.81
C GLY A 765 31.35 7.55 -8.23
N ASP A 766 30.26 8.15 -8.71
CA ASP A 766 30.18 9.58 -8.96
C ASP A 766 29.99 10.36 -7.63
N LYS A 767 30.39 11.63 -7.65
CA LYS A 767 30.09 12.64 -6.63
C LYS A 767 29.30 13.76 -7.29
N ILE A 768 28.08 14.00 -6.80
CA ILE A 768 27.20 15.05 -7.29
C ILE A 768 27.40 16.29 -6.41
N ILE A 769 27.72 17.42 -7.04
CA ILE A 769 27.88 18.71 -6.40
C ILE A 769 26.68 19.57 -6.82
N ILE A 770 25.78 19.85 -5.90
CA ILE A 770 24.64 20.73 -6.16
C ILE A 770 24.97 22.09 -5.59
N VAL A 771 25.19 23.06 -6.46
CA VAL A 771 25.23 24.47 -6.10
C VAL A 771 23.78 24.95 -6.08
N PHE A 772 23.22 25.07 -4.88
CA PHE A 772 21.82 25.41 -4.67
C PHE A 772 21.66 26.85 -4.24
N LYS A 773 20.85 27.62 -4.97
CA LYS A 773 20.47 28.99 -4.59
C LYS A 773 19.00 29.05 -4.20
N ASN A 774 18.72 29.62 -3.04
CA ASN A 774 17.35 29.86 -2.64
C ASN A 774 16.90 31.24 -3.18
N LEU A 775 16.11 31.24 -4.25
CA LEU A 775 15.50 32.47 -4.81
C LEU A 775 14.09 32.72 -4.28
N ALA A 776 13.58 31.84 -3.41
CA ALA A 776 12.27 31.96 -2.79
C ALA A 776 12.31 32.81 -1.51
N SER A 777 11.14 33.05 -0.93
CA SER A 777 10.93 33.95 0.22
C SER A 777 11.24 33.35 1.59
N ARG A 778 11.42 32.03 1.70
CA ARG A 778 11.62 31.31 2.97
C ARG A 778 12.77 30.29 2.91
N PRO A 779 13.32 29.83 4.05
CA PRO A 779 14.42 28.86 4.05
C PRO A 779 14.00 27.51 3.45
N TYR A 780 14.85 26.95 2.61
CA TYR A 780 14.66 25.64 1.98
C TYR A 780 15.98 24.88 1.92
N SER A 781 15.92 23.58 1.66
CA SER A 781 17.10 22.75 1.41
C SER A 781 16.92 21.88 0.17
N ILE A 782 17.88 20.98 -0.08
CA ILE A 782 17.79 19.95 -1.10
C ILE A 782 18.56 18.70 -0.63
N HIS A 783 17.87 17.57 -0.57
CA HIS A 783 18.43 16.27 -0.20
C HIS A 783 17.76 15.17 -1.01
N ALA A 784 18.46 14.06 -1.23
CA ALA A 784 17.96 12.95 -2.04
C ALA A 784 17.93 11.66 -1.25
N HIS A 785 16.93 10.82 -1.52
CA HIS A 785 16.92 9.43 -1.11
C HIS A 785 18.10 8.65 -1.69
N GLY A 786 18.47 7.58 -1.01
CA GLY A 786 19.52 6.64 -1.39
C GLY A 786 20.96 7.15 -1.32
N VAL A 787 21.21 8.47 -1.35
CA VAL A 787 22.57 9.03 -1.41
C VAL A 787 23.30 8.94 -0.07
N LYS A 788 24.61 9.18 -0.12
CA LYS A 788 25.46 9.31 1.07
C LYS A 788 25.98 10.74 1.18
N THR A 789 25.95 11.31 2.38
CA THR A 789 26.60 12.59 2.66
C THR A 789 27.66 12.48 3.76
N ASP A 790 28.34 13.59 4.06
CA ASP A 790 29.40 13.67 5.08
C ASP A 790 28.88 13.95 6.49
N SER A 791 27.60 14.31 6.63
CA SER A 791 26.97 14.74 7.88
C SER A 791 25.56 14.23 7.94
N SER A 792 25.09 13.77 9.10
CA SER A 792 23.69 13.37 9.25
C SER A 792 22.71 14.55 9.22
N VAL A 793 23.21 15.78 9.34
CA VAL A 793 22.39 17.00 9.27
C VAL A 793 22.51 17.65 7.90
N VAL A 794 21.36 17.86 7.25
CA VAL A 794 21.24 18.60 5.99
C VAL A 794 21.28 20.11 6.28
N ALA A 795 22.12 20.84 5.55
CA ALA A 795 22.23 22.28 5.72
C ALA A 795 20.99 23.00 5.19
N VAL A 796 20.47 23.98 5.95
CA VAL A 796 19.40 24.89 5.50
C VAL A 796 19.98 26.02 4.64
N THR A 797 19.32 26.41 3.55
CA THR A 797 19.71 27.57 2.71
C THR A 797 18.70 28.69 2.87
N ASN A 798 19.13 29.82 3.43
CA ASN A 798 18.24 30.96 3.66
C ASN A 798 17.92 31.71 2.35
N PRO A 799 16.83 32.49 2.30
CA PRO A 799 16.50 33.33 1.14
C PRO A 799 17.68 34.19 0.66
N GLY A 800 17.95 34.13 -0.64
CA GLY A 800 19.07 34.84 -1.29
C GLY A 800 20.45 34.19 -1.11
N GLU A 801 20.59 33.21 -0.21
CA GLU A 801 21.84 32.48 0.03
C GLU A 801 22.09 31.42 -1.06
N THR A 802 23.36 31.07 -1.26
CA THR A 802 23.78 29.94 -2.09
C THR A 802 24.62 28.99 -1.26
N LYS A 803 24.25 27.71 -1.21
CA LYS A 803 24.99 26.65 -0.53
C LYS A 803 25.31 25.52 -1.48
N THR A 804 26.40 24.80 -1.18
CA THR A 804 26.82 23.64 -1.96
C THR A 804 26.55 22.37 -1.18
N TYR A 805 25.81 21.45 -1.78
CA TYR A 805 25.49 20.12 -1.26
C TYR A 805 26.33 19.09 -2.01
N VAL A 806 26.83 18.10 -1.29
CA VAL A 806 27.69 17.06 -1.85
C VAL A 806 27.04 15.71 -1.60
N TRP A 807 26.59 15.06 -2.67
CA TRP A 807 26.04 13.71 -2.62
C TRP A 807 27.06 12.73 -3.19
N LYS A 808 27.43 11.74 -2.39
CA LYS A 808 28.29 10.63 -2.79
C LYS A 808 27.41 9.48 -3.23
N ILE A 809 27.78 8.82 -4.32
CA ILE A 809 27.04 7.68 -4.89
C ILE A 809 27.85 6.40 -4.68
N PRO A 810 27.88 5.82 -3.46
CA PRO A 810 28.48 4.52 -3.23
C PRO A 810 27.66 3.40 -3.90
N ALA A 811 28.18 2.17 -3.83
CA ALA A 811 27.51 0.99 -4.38
C ALA A 811 26.09 0.78 -3.80
N ARG A 812 25.90 1.10 -2.53
CA ARG A 812 24.60 0.99 -1.85
C ARG A 812 23.54 1.99 -2.34
N SER A 813 23.94 3.05 -3.05
CA SER A 813 23.01 4.05 -3.63
C SER A 813 22.56 3.67 -5.04
N SER A 814 23.06 2.57 -5.58
CA SER A 814 22.77 2.06 -6.91
C SER A 814 22.03 0.72 -6.85
N SER A 815 21.55 0.27 -7.99
CA SER A 815 20.84 -1.00 -8.19
C SER A 815 21.58 -2.21 -7.63
N GLU A 816 20.86 -3.09 -6.93
CA GLU A 816 21.32 -4.42 -6.54
C GLU A 816 21.06 -5.44 -7.67
N ARG A 817 21.44 -6.71 -7.49
CA ARG A 817 21.16 -7.79 -8.47
C ARG A 817 19.70 -7.88 -8.92
N GLY A 818 18.75 -7.62 -8.01
CA GLY A 818 17.33 -7.67 -8.33
C GLY A 818 16.76 -6.37 -8.93
N ASP A 819 17.56 -5.32 -9.04
CA ASP A 819 17.10 -4.05 -9.58
C ASP A 819 17.38 -3.94 -11.10
N PRO A 820 16.66 -3.03 -11.79
CA PRO A 820 17.05 -2.60 -13.13
C PRO A 820 18.39 -1.86 -13.13
N HIS A 821 18.97 -1.69 -14.31
CA HIS A 821 20.30 -1.06 -14.46
C HIS A 821 20.37 0.36 -13.88
N CYS A 822 19.24 1.06 -13.86
CA CYS A 822 19.07 2.38 -13.28
C CYS A 822 17.88 2.36 -12.34
N ILE A 823 18.06 2.87 -11.13
CA ILE A 823 17.00 3.06 -10.13
C ILE A 823 16.78 4.55 -9.88
N ALA A 824 15.55 4.90 -9.48
CA ALA A 824 15.16 6.26 -9.17
C ALA A 824 15.10 6.49 -7.65
N TRP A 825 15.37 7.72 -7.28
CA TRP A 825 15.29 8.26 -5.93
C TRP A 825 14.60 9.62 -6.02
N ALA A 826 13.73 9.94 -5.07
CA ALA A 826 13.21 11.29 -4.93
C ALA A 826 14.27 12.21 -4.28
N TYR A 827 14.24 13.49 -4.64
CA TYR A 827 14.93 14.53 -3.90
C TYR A 827 13.97 15.67 -3.58
N HIS A 828 14.06 16.19 -2.35
CA HIS A 828 13.12 17.15 -1.79
C HIS A 828 13.81 18.07 -0.75
N SER A 829 13.08 19.03 -0.22
CA SER A 829 13.53 19.87 0.90
C SER A 829 13.30 19.16 2.23
N THR A 830 14.18 19.39 3.19
CA THR A 830 14.19 18.77 4.52
C THR A 830 14.04 19.80 5.64
N VAL A 831 13.68 21.05 5.31
CA VAL A 831 13.44 22.08 6.32
C VAL A 831 12.10 21.80 7.00
N ASP A 832 11.07 21.65 6.17
CA ASP A 832 9.76 21.13 6.55
C ASP A 832 9.36 20.12 5.48
N ILE A 833 9.54 18.82 5.75
CA ILE A 833 9.38 17.76 4.74
C ILE A 833 7.95 17.78 4.17
N VAL A 834 6.96 18.09 5.00
CA VAL A 834 5.55 18.11 4.62
C VAL A 834 5.26 19.35 3.78
N LYS A 835 5.40 20.54 4.39
CA LYS A 835 4.95 21.79 3.76
C LYS A 835 5.79 22.15 2.55
N ASP A 836 7.09 21.86 2.56
CA ASP A 836 7.97 22.15 1.43
C ASP A 836 7.65 21.26 0.21
N THR A 837 7.31 19.98 0.44
CA THR A 837 6.95 19.04 -0.62
C THR A 837 5.62 19.43 -1.25
N TYR A 838 4.57 19.67 -0.45
CA TYR A 838 3.27 20.15 -0.95
C TYR A 838 3.37 21.52 -1.64
N SER A 839 4.25 22.40 -1.17
CA SER A 839 4.52 23.68 -1.84
C SER A 839 5.18 23.51 -3.22
N GLY A 840 5.75 22.34 -3.54
CA GLY A 840 6.22 21.94 -4.87
C GLY A 840 7.70 21.53 -4.99
N LEU A 841 8.44 21.40 -3.89
CA LEU A 841 9.86 21.03 -3.91
C LEU A 841 10.10 19.51 -3.96
N ILE A 842 10.01 18.95 -5.17
CA ILE A 842 10.25 17.53 -5.43
C ILE A 842 10.96 17.33 -6.77
N GLY A 843 11.75 16.27 -6.92
CA GLY A 843 12.32 15.87 -8.21
C GLY A 843 12.95 14.49 -8.20
N THR A 844 13.44 14.05 -9.36
CA THR A 844 13.95 12.69 -9.56
C THR A 844 15.48 12.66 -9.74
N LEU A 845 16.16 11.85 -8.93
CA LEU A 845 17.55 11.42 -9.10
C LEU A 845 17.57 9.98 -9.60
N VAL A 846 18.25 9.74 -10.72
CA VAL A 846 18.45 8.40 -11.27
C VAL A 846 19.91 7.99 -11.11
N VAL A 847 20.13 6.81 -10.53
CA VAL A 847 21.46 6.23 -10.32
C VAL A 847 21.60 4.93 -11.11
N CYS A 848 22.57 4.90 -12.02
CA CYS A 848 22.85 3.77 -12.88
C CYS A 848 24.15 3.03 -12.52
N HIS A 849 24.24 1.75 -12.88
CA HIS A 849 25.52 1.04 -12.94
C HIS A 849 26.42 1.60 -14.05
N ARG A 850 27.73 1.48 -13.86
CA ARG A 850 28.71 1.97 -14.83
C ARG A 850 28.99 0.90 -15.89
N HIS A 851 28.80 1.23 -17.17
CA HIS A 851 29.27 0.37 -18.26
C HIS A 851 30.80 0.43 -18.36
N TYR A 852 31.49 -0.70 -18.14
CA TYR A 852 32.96 -0.79 -18.22
C TYR A 852 33.50 -0.81 -19.67
N LEU A 853 32.63 -1.01 -20.66
CA LEU A 853 32.97 -0.95 -22.09
C LEU A 853 32.00 0.02 -22.79
N PRO A 854 32.49 1.00 -23.57
CA PRO A 854 31.62 1.79 -24.43
C PRO A 854 31.04 0.86 -25.49
N SER A 855 29.77 0.49 -25.36
CA SER A 855 29.07 -0.22 -26.42
C SER A 855 28.87 0.75 -27.57
N PHE A 856 29.49 0.47 -28.71
CA PHE A 856 29.35 1.27 -29.93
C PHE A 856 27.94 1.22 -30.55
N GLN A 857 26.96 0.54 -29.92
CA GLN A 857 25.63 0.26 -30.49
C GLN A 857 24.44 0.30 -29.51
N THR A 858 24.56 0.81 -28.28
CA THR A 858 23.35 0.96 -27.43
C THR A 858 22.50 2.14 -27.91
N LYS A 859 21.31 1.86 -28.44
CA LYS A 859 20.27 2.87 -28.69
C LYS A 859 19.99 3.63 -27.38
N LYS A 860 19.93 4.97 -27.43
CA LYS A 860 19.51 5.82 -26.30
C LYS A 860 18.10 5.38 -25.88
N LYS A 861 17.90 5.01 -24.61
CA LYS A 861 16.56 4.74 -24.06
C LYS A 861 15.79 6.05 -23.90
N VAL A 862 14.50 6.04 -24.19
CA VAL A 862 13.58 7.14 -23.84
C VAL A 862 13.32 7.05 -22.34
N GLN A 863 13.26 8.19 -21.66
CA GLN A 863 13.20 8.25 -20.20
C GLN A 863 12.09 9.22 -19.77
N PHE A 864 11.18 8.72 -18.93
CA PHE A 864 10.12 9.51 -18.33
C PHE A 864 10.16 9.37 -16.82
N ALA A 865 9.98 10.47 -16.09
CA ALA A 865 9.80 10.45 -14.65
C ALA A 865 8.38 10.92 -14.30
N LEU A 866 7.66 10.11 -13.53
CA LEU A 866 6.28 10.35 -13.14
C LEU A 866 6.18 10.30 -11.62
N LEU A 867 5.64 11.37 -11.05
CA LEU A 867 5.25 11.51 -9.67
C LEU A 867 3.73 11.48 -9.61
N PHE A 868 3.20 10.50 -8.91
CA PHE A 868 1.81 10.43 -8.50
C PHE A 868 1.74 10.98 -7.08
N MET A 869 0.95 12.02 -6.89
CA MET A 869 0.79 12.71 -5.62
C MET A 869 -0.48 13.58 -5.66
N VAL A 870 -1.28 13.51 -4.61
CA VAL A 870 -2.32 14.48 -4.28
C VAL A 870 -1.62 15.69 -3.64
N PHE A 871 -1.55 16.80 -4.37
CA PHE A 871 -0.96 18.01 -3.82
C PHE A 871 -1.97 18.70 -2.92
N ASP A 872 -1.82 18.49 -1.60
CA ASP A 872 -2.60 19.20 -0.60
C ASP A 872 -2.11 20.66 -0.46
N GLU A 873 -2.81 21.59 -1.11
CA GLU A 873 -2.47 23.01 -1.03
C GLU A 873 -2.88 23.64 0.32
N ASN A 874 -3.63 22.94 1.17
CA ASN A 874 -3.93 23.39 2.52
C ASN A 874 -2.66 23.37 3.39
N GLU A 875 -1.75 22.42 3.12
CA GLU A 875 -0.44 22.32 3.76
C GLU A 875 0.63 23.23 3.13
N SER A 876 0.30 23.88 2.01
CA SER A 876 1.21 24.78 1.30
C SER A 876 1.55 26.02 2.12
N TRP A 877 2.82 26.40 2.08
CA TRP A 877 3.30 27.65 2.65
C TRP A 877 2.66 28.90 2.02
N TYR A 878 2.03 28.75 0.85
CA TYR A 878 1.45 29.81 0.05
C TYR A 878 -0.08 29.87 0.14
N LEU A 879 -0.74 29.03 0.96
CA LEU A 879 -2.20 29.00 1.07
C LEU A 879 -2.81 30.40 1.30
N ASP A 880 -2.29 31.15 2.27
CA ASP A 880 -2.78 32.51 2.58
C ASP A 880 -2.61 33.51 1.43
N GLU A 881 -1.54 33.37 0.65
CA GLU A 881 -1.30 34.20 -0.53
C GLU A 881 -2.26 33.79 -1.66
N ASN A 882 -2.49 32.49 -1.83
CA ASN A 882 -3.38 31.94 -2.84
C ASN A 882 -4.84 32.33 -2.59
N ILE A 883 -5.31 32.24 -1.33
CA ILE A 883 -6.64 32.71 -0.91
C ILE A 883 -6.81 34.18 -1.31
N LYS A 884 -5.86 35.05 -0.96
CA LYS A 884 -5.96 36.49 -1.27
C LYS A 884 -5.88 36.81 -2.76
N THR A 885 -5.15 36.01 -3.52
CA THR A 885 -4.83 36.29 -4.92
C THR A 885 -5.89 35.74 -5.88
N TYR A 886 -6.40 34.54 -5.61
CA TYR A 886 -7.18 33.77 -6.58
C TYR A 886 -8.64 33.53 -6.16
N SER A 887 -8.97 33.54 -4.87
CA SER A 887 -10.37 33.44 -4.41
C SER A 887 -11.13 34.73 -4.76
N PRO A 888 -12.35 34.67 -5.34
CA PRO A 888 -13.16 35.86 -5.59
C PRO A 888 -13.59 36.56 -4.29
N ASN A 889 -13.84 35.79 -3.23
CA ASN A 889 -14.27 36.28 -1.93
C ASN A 889 -13.39 35.76 -0.77
N PRO A 890 -12.14 36.24 -0.63
CA PRO A 890 -11.19 35.73 0.37
C PRO A 890 -11.66 35.88 1.83
N HIS A 891 -12.64 36.75 2.09
CA HIS A 891 -13.19 37.02 3.42
C HIS A 891 -14.26 36.02 3.85
N LEU A 892 -14.74 35.18 2.92
CA LEU A 892 -15.67 34.09 3.18
C LEU A 892 -14.97 32.75 3.38
N VAL A 893 -13.65 32.68 3.14
CA VAL A 893 -12.88 31.46 3.30
C VAL A 893 -12.74 31.12 4.78
N ASP A 894 -13.32 30.00 5.14
CA ASP A 894 -12.97 29.26 6.34
C ASP A 894 -12.01 28.13 5.93
N LYS A 895 -10.91 27.96 6.66
CA LYS A 895 -9.91 26.93 6.35
C LYS A 895 -10.26 25.57 6.93
N GLU A 896 -11.16 25.53 7.89
CA GLU A 896 -11.66 24.30 8.51
C GLU A 896 -12.90 23.76 7.78
N ASP A 897 -13.38 24.47 6.76
CA ASP A 897 -14.51 24.04 5.94
C ASP A 897 -14.09 22.92 4.98
N GLU A 898 -14.75 21.76 5.10
CA GLU A 898 -14.39 20.54 4.37
C GLU A 898 -14.44 20.71 2.85
N GLU A 899 -15.44 21.43 2.32
CA GLU A 899 -15.53 21.71 0.89
C GLU A 899 -14.31 22.53 0.42
N PHE A 900 -13.86 23.51 1.22
CA PHE A 900 -12.67 24.29 0.91
C PHE A 900 -11.40 23.44 0.99
N LEU A 901 -11.25 22.61 2.02
CA LEU A 901 -10.14 21.67 2.16
C LEU A 901 -10.05 20.75 0.94
N GLU A 902 -11.18 20.13 0.56
CA GLU A 902 -11.26 19.22 -0.57
C GLU A 902 -10.96 19.92 -1.89
N SER A 903 -11.43 21.16 -2.08
CA SER A 903 -11.13 21.96 -3.28
C SER A 903 -9.63 22.18 -3.54
N ASN A 904 -8.81 22.04 -2.50
CA ASN A 904 -7.36 22.28 -2.52
C ASN A 904 -6.53 20.98 -2.57
N LYS A 905 -7.16 19.80 -2.59
CA LYS A 905 -6.47 18.52 -2.80
C LYS A 905 -6.35 18.22 -4.30
N MET A 906 -5.18 18.54 -4.87
CA MET A 906 -4.97 18.44 -6.31
C MET A 906 -4.37 17.09 -6.72
N HIS A 907 -5.23 16.16 -7.12
CA HIS A 907 -4.92 14.77 -7.48
C HIS A 907 -4.18 14.64 -8.83
N ALA A 908 -2.85 14.75 -8.82
CA ALA A 908 -2.10 15.07 -10.03
C ALA A 908 -1.00 14.06 -10.41
N ILE A 909 -0.69 14.01 -11.71
CA ILE A 909 0.54 13.39 -12.23
C ILE A 909 1.50 14.52 -12.62
N ASN A 910 2.67 14.59 -11.97
CA ASN A 910 3.63 15.69 -12.12
C ASN A 910 3.02 17.10 -11.94
N GLY A 911 2.00 17.21 -11.08
CA GLY A 911 1.31 18.48 -10.82
C GLY A 911 0.38 18.93 -11.96
N LYS A 912 -0.09 18.01 -12.81
CA LYS A 912 -1.12 18.25 -13.83
C LYS A 912 -2.28 17.28 -13.68
N VAL A 913 -3.49 17.76 -13.98
CA VAL A 913 -4.74 16.97 -13.93
C VAL A 913 -5.46 16.96 -15.29
N PHE A 914 -6.36 16.00 -15.49
CA PHE A 914 -7.26 15.88 -16.65
C PHE A 914 -6.56 16.04 -18.02
N GLY A 915 -5.51 15.26 -18.28
CA GLY A 915 -4.84 15.24 -19.58
C GLY A 915 -3.91 16.43 -19.86
N ASN A 916 -3.71 17.34 -18.91
CA ASN A 916 -2.80 18.50 -19.07
C ASN A 916 -1.31 18.13 -18.92
N LEU A 917 -0.97 16.88 -18.59
CA LEU A 917 0.40 16.38 -18.65
C LEU A 917 0.79 16.07 -20.09
N HIS A 918 1.76 16.83 -20.63
CA HIS A 918 2.21 16.70 -22.01
C HIS A 918 3.67 16.19 -22.12
N GLY A 919 4.13 15.91 -23.34
CA GLY A 919 5.52 15.49 -23.59
C GLY A 919 5.79 14.00 -23.43
N LEU A 920 4.77 13.18 -23.19
CA LEU A 920 4.86 11.71 -23.14
C LEU A 920 4.74 11.11 -24.54
N THR A 921 5.70 11.41 -25.43
CA THR A 921 5.70 10.92 -26.82
C THR A 921 6.87 9.99 -27.08
N MET A 922 6.60 8.85 -27.71
CA MET A 922 7.59 7.83 -28.08
C MET A 922 7.22 7.20 -29.43
N ARG A 923 8.09 6.34 -29.97
CA ARG A 923 7.84 5.63 -31.24
C ARG A 923 7.79 4.12 -31.05
N VAL A 924 7.08 3.44 -31.95
CA VAL A 924 7.06 1.97 -32.02
C VAL A 924 8.48 1.41 -32.09
N GLY A 925 8.81 0.53 -31.15
CA GLY A 925 10.11 -0.13 -31.04
C GLY A 925 11.18 0.63 -30.24
N ASP A 926 10.83 1.78 -29.64
CA ASP A 926 11.69 2.43 -28.65
C ASP A 926 11.86 1.54 -27.41
N GLN A 927 12.91 1.79 -26.64
CA GLN A 927 13.11 1.22 -25.32
C GLN A 927 12.88 2.33 -24.31
N VAL A 928 11.82 2.20 -23.51
CA VAL A 928 11.35 3.28 -22.62
C VAL A 928 11.58 2.86 -21.18
N SER A 929 12.16 3.74 -20.37
CA SER A 929 12.24 3.60 -18.92
C SER A 929 11.34 4.63 -18.27
N TRP A 930 10.39 4.17 -17.48
CA TRP A 930 9.51 4.99 -16.65
C TRP A 930 9.99 4.92 -15.21
N TYR A 931 10.31 6.07 -14.62
CA TYR A 931 10.66 6.22 -13.22
C TYR A 931 9.40 6.67 -12.47
N LEU A 932 8.73 5.73 -11.83
CA LEU A 932 7.49 5.95 -11.10
C LEU A 932 7.80 6.27 -9.63
N MET A 933 7.15 7.29 -9.09
CA MET A 933 7.30 7.73 -7.70
C MET A 933 5.93 7.99 -7.07
N GLY A 934 5.74 7.52 -5.84
CA GLY A 934 4.63 7.92 -4.96
C GLY A 934 5.16 8.68 -3.74
N MET A 935 4.51 9.76 -3.36
CA MET A 935 4.79 10.62 -2.19
C MET A 935 3.46 11.24 -1.73
N GLY A 936 3.34 11.58 -0.44
CA GLY A 936 2.17 12.30 0.06
C GLY A 936 1.66 11.75 1.40
N ASN A 937 0.35 11.56 1.51
CA ASN A 937 -0.37 11.19 2.72
C ASN A 937 -0.98 9.77 2.66
N GLU A 938 -1.89 9.46 3.59
CA GLU A 938 -2.59 8.16 3.69
C GLU A 938 -3.42 7.85 2.45
N ILE A 939 -4.02 8.89 1.85
CA ILE A 939 -4.76 8.81 0.58
C ILE A 939 -3.87 8.58 -0.65
N ASP A 940 -2.55 8.80 -0.55
CA ASP A 940 -1.60 8.66 -1.66
C ASP A 940 -1.23 7.18 -1.95
N ILE A 941 -2.25 6.34 -2.05
CA ILE A 941 -2.19 5.01 -2.67
C ILE A 941 -2.48 5.16 -4.16
N HIS A 942 -1.52 4.87 -5.03
CA HIS A 942 -1.71 5.01 -6.47
C HIS A 942 -1.41 3.72 -7.21
N THR A 943 -2.26 3.37 -8.16
CA THR A 943 -2.08 2.17 -8.98
C THR A 943 -1.97 2.60 -10.44
N ALA A 944 -0.73 2.86 -10.87
CA ALA A 944 -0.45 3.45 -12.17
C ALA A 944 -0.71 2.45 -13.31
N HIS A 945 -1.76 2.68 -14.09
CA HIS A 945 -2.18 1.83 -15.21
C HIS A 945 -1.83 2.43 -16.57
N PHE A 946 -1.30 1.60 -17.48
CA PHE A 946 -0.97 1.98 -18.85
C PHE A 946 -1.87 1.23 -19.84
N HIS A 947 -2.73 1.95 -20.55
CA HIS A 947 -3.56 1.35 -21.59
C HIS A 947 -2.71 0.87 -22.77
N GLY A 948 -3.05 -0.27 -23.37
CA GLY A 948 -2.51 -0.76 -24.63
C GLY A 948 -1.12 -1.42 -24.55
N HIS A 949 -0.39 -1.24 -23.44
CA HIS A 949 0.96 -1.77 -23.28
C HIS A 949 1.22 -2.21 -21.82
N SER A 950 1.63 -3.47 -21.65
CA SER A 950 2.29 -3.92 -20.41
C SER A 950 3.73 -3.42 -20.33
N PHE A 951 4.28 -3.40 -19.12
CA PHE A 951 5.68 -3.11 -18.82
C PHE A 951 6.34 -4.23 -18.02
N ASP A 952 7.65 -4.33 -18.15
CA ASP A 952 8.49 -5.22 -17.35
C ASP A 952 9.07 -4.45 -16.16
N TYR A 953 9.14 -5.09 -15.00
CA TYR A 953 9.87 -4.57 -13.86
C TYR A 953 10.74 -5.66 -13.23
N LYS A 954 11.80 -5.23 -12.55
CA LYS A 954 12.77 -6.14 -11.94
C LYS A 954 12.64 -6.18 -10.42
N GLN A 955 12.73 -7.40 -9.91
CA GLN A 955 12.92 -7.74 -8.51
C GLN A 955 13.83 -9.00 -8.46
N THR A 956 13.43 -10.08 -7.80
CA THR A 956 14.18 -11.36 -7.84
C THR A 956 14.24 -12.01 -9.23
N GLY A 957 13.39 -11.55 -10.14
CA GLY A 957 13.35 -11.90 -11.55
C GLY A 957 12.78 -10.74 -12.38
N VAL A 958 12.46 -11.01 -13.64
CA VAL A 958 11.70 -10.09 -14.50
C VAL A 958 10.23 -10.50 -14.44
N TYR A 959 9.38 -9.55 -14.04
CA TYR A 959 7.94 -9.74 -13.91
C TYR A 959 7.23 -8.75 -14.83
N ARG A 960 6.03 -9.10 -15.29
CA ARG A 960 5.23 -8.26 -16.18
C ARG A 960 3.89 -7.88 -15.59
N ALA A 961 3.57 -6.60 -15.69
CA ALA A 961 2.30 -6.02 -15.29
C ALA A 961 1.94 -4.85 -16.22
N ASP A 962 0.72 -4.36 -16.09
CA ASP A 962 0.22 -3.12 -16.70
C ASP A 962 -0.31 -2.14 -15.65
N VAL A 963 -0.28 -2.53 -14.37
CA VAL A 963 -0.58 -1.73 -13.18
C VAL A 963 0.58 -1.85 -12.19
N PHE A 964 1.03 -0.74 -11.60
CA PHE A 964 2.05 -0.75 -10.56
C PHE A 964 1.59 0.03 -9.33
N ASP A 965 1.71 -0.58 -8.15
CA ASP A 965 1.30 0.02 -6.88
C ASP A 965 2.40 0.99 -6.36
N LEU A 966 2.00 2.20 -6.02
CA LEU A 966 2.82 3.31 -5.54
C LEU A 966 2.24 3.84 -4.24
N PHE A 967 3.10 4.03 -3.26
CA PHE A 967 2.80 4.55 -1.91
C PHE A 967 3.83 5.63 -1.55
N PRO A 968 3.63 6.41 -0.47
CA PRO A 968 4.62 7.38 -0.02
C PRO A 968 6.02 6.76 0.17
N GLY A 969 6.98 7.17 -0.66
CA GLY A 969 8.35 6.64 -0.68
C GLY A 969 8.60 5.44 -1.59
N THR A 970 7.63 5.07 -2.43
CA THR A 970 7.81 4.03 -3.46
C THR A 970 8.47 4.62 -4.68
N PHE A 971 9.66 4.14 -5.03
CA PHE A 971 10.36 4.51 -6.26
C PHE A 971 10.66 3.25 -7.07
N GLN A 972 10.16 3.19 -8.30
CA GLN A 972 10.33 2.04 -9.17
C GLN A 972 10.67 2.46 -10.60
N THR A 973 11.60 1.74 -11.22
CA THR A 973 11.81 1.82 -12.67
C THR A 973 11.09 0.66 -13.35
N VAL A 974 10.22 0.97 -14.32
CA VAL A 974 9.61 -0.02 -15.21
C VAL A 974 10.05 0.20 -16.66
N GLU A 975 10.17 -0.87 -17.43
CA GLU A 975 10.66 -0.87 -18.81
C GLU A 975 9.56 -1.27 -19.79
N MET A 976 9.36 -0.46 -20.83
CA MET A 976 8.30 -0.68 -21.82
C MET A 976 8.87 -0.67 -23.24
N THR A 977 8.35 -1.55 -24.10
CA THR A 977 8.62 -1.55 -25.53
C THR A 977 7.32 -1.31 -26.30
N PRO A 978 7.00 -0.06 -26.67
CA PRO A 978 5.75 0.26 -27.35
C PRO A 978 5.67 -0.41 -28.73
N ARG A 979 4.52 -1.02 -29.03
CA ARG A 979 4.28 -1.75 -30.29
C ARG A 979 3.12 -1.19 -31.11
N ASN A 980 2.09 -0.66 -30.44
CA ASN A 980 0.87 -0.23 -31.10
C ASN A 980 0.80 1.30 -31.14
N PRO A 981 0.72 1.91 -32.33
CA PRO A 981 0.58 3.36 -32.43
C PRO A 981 -0.80 3.80 -31.96
N GLY A 982 -0.87 4.97 -31.33
CA GLY A 982 -2.10 5.52 -30.77
C GLY A 982 -1.81 6.49 -29.61
N THR A 983 -2.86 7.18 -29.17
CA THR A 983 -2.86 7.93 -27.92
C THR A 983 -3.58 7.10 -26.85
N TRP A 984 -2.83 6.74 -25.81
CA TRP A 984 -3.23 5.78 -24.79
C TRP A 984 -3.40 6.47 -23.45
N LEU A 985 -4.39 6.05 -22.66
CA LEU A 985 -4.61 6.58 -21.32
C LEU A 985 -3.53 6.07 -20.35
N LEU A 986 -3.15 6.95 -19.43
CA LEU A 986 -2.30 6.68 -18.26
C LEU A 986 -3.02 7.27 -17.06
N HIS A 987 -3.39 6.45 -16.08
CA HIS A 987 -4.12 6.95 -14.91
C HIS A 987 -3.82 6.13 -13.65
N CYS A 988 -4.18 6.68 -12.50
CA CYS A 988 -4.31 5.93 -11.26
C CYS A 988 -5.61 5.11 -11.29
N HIS A 989 -5.63 3.85 -10.85
CA HIS A 989 -6.86 3.02 -10.87
C HIS A 989 -7.72 3.18 -9.61
N VAL A 990 -7.29 3.99 -8.64
CA VAL A 990 -8.10 4.37 -7.47
C VAL A 990 -9.23 5.31 -7.90
N THR A 991 -10.46 5.00 -7.49
CA THR A 991 -11.69 5.66 -7.95
C THR A 991 -11.67 7.19 -7.79
N ASP A 992 -11.43 7.69 -6.58
CA ASP A 992 -11.45 9.14 -6.31
C ASP A 992 -10.35 9.85 -7.08
N HIS A 993 -9.18 9.24 -7.19
CA HIS A 993 -8.07 9.79 -7.97
C HIS A 993 -8.40 9.93 -9.46
N ILE A 994 -9.18 9.02 -10.05
CA ILE A 994 -9.65 9.16 -11.44
C ILE A 994 -10.62 10.33 -11.54
N HIS A 995 -11.65 10.38 -10.69
CA HIS A 995 -12.68 11.42 -10.73
C HIS A 995 -12.10 12.81 -10.42
N ALA A 996 -11.08 12.89 -9.58
CA ALA A 996 -10.35 14.12 -9.27
C ALA A 996 -9.28 14.51 -10.30
N GLY A 997 -9.05 13.68 -11.33
CA GLY A 997 -8.31 14.06 -12.52
C GLY A 997 -6.87 13.58 -12.60
N MET A 998 -6.48 12.55 -11.84
CA MET A 998 -5.17 11.88 -11.94
C MET A 998 -5.09 11.00 -13.19
N GLU A 999 -5.31 11.63 -14.35
CA GLU A 999 -5.33 11.04 -15.68
C GLU A 999 -4.45 11.85 -16.64
N ALA A 1000 -3.73 11.15 -17.50
CA ALA A 1000 -2.90 11.69 -18.56
C ALA A 1000 -3.00 10.82 -19.81
N THR A 1001 -2.39 11.26 -20.91
CA THR A 1001 -2.22 10.41 -22.10
C THR A 1001 -0.76 10.34 -22.50
N TYR A 1002 -0.35 9.20 -23.05
CA TYR A 1002 0.92 9.05 -23.73
C TYR A 1002 0.69 8.65 -25.19
N THR A 1003 1.55 9.13 -26.08
CA THR A 1003 1.38 8.92 -27.53
C THR A 1003 2.51 8.07 -28.09
N VAL A 1004 2.14 6.96 -28.73
CA VAL A 1004 3.03 6.10 -29.49
C VAL A 1004 2.88 6.42 -30.97
N LEU A 1005 3.91 7.00 -31.56
CA LEU A 1005 3.95 7.28 -32.99
C LEU A 1005 4.40 6.05 -33.78
N PRO A 1006 3.99 5.91 -35.05
CA PRO A 1006 4.53 4.90 -35.95
C PRO A 1006 6.06 4.98 -36.05
N LYS A 1007 6.68 3.85 -36.38
CA LYS A 1007 8.11 3.77 -36.67
C LYS A 1007 8.43 4.61 -37.92
N GLU A 1008 9.55 5.35 -37.87
CA GLU A 1008 10.07 6.12 -39.01
C GLU A 1008 10.44 5.26 -40.22
#